data_AF-A0A946VZW1-F1
#
_entry.id   AF-A0A946VZW1-F1
#
_cell.length_a   1.000
_cell.length_b   1.000
_cell.length_c   1.000
_cell.angle_alpha   90.00
_cell.angle_beta   90.00
_cell.angle_gamma   90.00
#
_symmetry.space_group_name_H-M   'P 1'
#
loop_
_entity.id
_entity.type
_entity.pdbx_description
1 polymer ?
#
loop_
_entity_poly.entity_id
_entity_poly.type
_entity_poly.pdbx_seq_one_letter_code
_entity_poly.pdbx_strand_id
1 'polypeptide(L)'
;SALVDFNLPDKDVFAFNANVTGVGDLNLVEYASAGTVLYNMVVNPVSGKVYVSNHESPNEVRFEGEGNFGGSTVQGHLSETRITVIDPVASSVAPKHINQHIDYSKLHTAHNAQTDADIQAMRPHTLAIPMQIVSNSAGTKVYMAAFGSGKIGVFDAADLEDANFSTNFDPTVESANYITTAGGPSGLVLDETHNKLYVMQRFDHSIAEIDTASGFTIATHNIPDPEPAFIKQGRPFLYDGLVSSGNGESSCASCHVFGDLDHLAWNLGDPDGAISATNNQPSSTEFLVQPSGNPNFGPLPFHPMKGPMTTQTLRGMATHGGMHWRGDRADGFFGADPCDNSGPSNADCDEAFSFNNFIVAFEGLLGKDGTISQSEMQQFTDFILQLRLPPNPIAELDGSLTQQQSDGSAFFFGPTSDTLFNCNGCHTLNPAQGFFGADGRESFENEPQNQKIAHLRNQYQKIGMFHSSALGGPGGDQIRGFGFLHDGSVGSVDQFLQNNVFQFNSTQERLDVEQFMLAFPSDLAPIVGQQVTLTANNAAAVDPRINMLVAAAQAPFDSFVLGANVNECDLVAKGQISGQSRGWLRQSSGNFLDDTGASISEAALRALPATEGPITFTCAVPGTGTRMAIDRDEDAALDGNDNCPTVVNVAQTNTDGDAQGNACDTDDDNDGLSDTEEAQIGTNPLLADSDGDGYDDTFEVEFGTDPLDAESSPYSMQVPLLPWLGSMLLMLGFTAITSKYRKPRL
;
A
#
# COMPACT_ATOMS: atom_id res chain seq x y z
N SER A 1 6.28 -40.04 3.27
CA SER A 1 6.22 -39.36 1.95
C SER A 1 4.83 -38.77 1.82
N ALA A 2 4.68 -37.47 2.05
CA ALA A 2 3.44 -36.77 1.76
C ALA A 2 3.39 -36.60 0.23
N LEU A 3 2.54 -37.36 -0.43
CA LEU A 3 2.21 -37.13 -1.83
C LEU A 3 1.24 -35.95 -1.84
N VAL A 4 1.57 -34.91 -2.60
CA VAL A 4 0.60 -33.86 -2.95
C VAL A 4 -0.31 -34.49 -4.00
N ASP A 5 -1.57 -34.79 -3.63
CA ASP A 5 -2.51 -35.56 -4.45
C ASP A 5 -3.24 -34.73 -5.53
N PHE A 6 -2.66 -33.58 -5.90
CA PHE A 6 -3.17 -32.66 -6.91
C PHE A 6 -2.04 -32.11 -7.79
N ASN A 7 -2.39 -31.72 -9.03
CA ASN A 7 -1.47 -31.06 -9.95
C ASN A 7 -1.67 -29.53 -9.90
N LEU A 8 -0.59 -28.79 -9.67
CA LEU A 8 -0.56 -27.33 -9.85
C LEU A 8 0.08 -27.05 -11.21
N PRO A 9 -0.71 -26.90 -12.29
CA PRO A 9 -0.15 -26.45 -13.55
C PRO A 9 0.42 -25.05 -13.37
N ASP A 10 1.72 -24.93 -13.59
CA ASP A 10 2.48 -23.69 -13.59
C ASP A 10 2.16 -22.92 -14.88
N LYS A 11 1.00 -22.26 -14.95
CA LYS A 11 0.52 -21.52 -16.13
C LYS A 11 0.37 -20.06 -15.76
N ASP A 12 1.38 -19.27 -16.09
CA ASP A 12 1.56 -17.95 -15.48
C ASP A 12 1.18 -16.82 -16.41
N VAL A 13 1.58 -16.92 -17.68
CA VAL A 13 1.32 -15.91 -18.70
C VAL A 13 0.54 -16.53 -19.85
N PHE A 14 -0.49 -15.81 -20.28
CA PHE A 14 -1.41 -16.25 -21.32
C PHE A 14 -1.39 -15.28 -22.50
N ALA A 15 -1.24 -15.79 -23.72
CA ALA A 15 -1.45 -15.03 -24.94
C ALA A 15 -2.72 -15.52 -25.65
N PHE A 16 -3.54 -14.59 -26.11
CA PHE A 16 -4.79 -14.90 -26.82
C PHE A 16 -5.09 -13.86 -27.89
N ASN A 17 -5.91 -14.24 -28.88
CA ASN A 17 -6.36 -13.33 -29.93
C ASN A 17 -7.56 -12.50 -29.46
N ALA A 18 -7.33 -11.24 -29.11
CA ALA A 18 -8.38 -10.32 -28.69
C ALA A 18 -9.41 -9.95 -29.79
N ASN A 19 -9.17 -10.31 -31.06
CA ASN A 19 -10.09 -10.01 -32.17
C ASN A 19 -11.20 -11.06 -32.37
N VAL A 20 -11.35 -12.01 -31.46
CA VAL A 20 -12.42 -13.03 -31.53
C VAL A 20 -13.60 -12.65 -30.64
N THR A 21 -14.80 -13.04 -31.06
CA THR A 21 -16.05 -12.65 -30.38
C THR A 21 -16.49 -13.62 -29.29
N GLY A 22 -15.83 -14.77 -29.16
CA GLY A 22 -16.17 -15.82 -28.20
C GLY A 22 -14.96 -16.28 -27.38
N VAL A 23 -15.16 -16.52 -26.08
CA VAL A 23 -14.11 -17.02 -25.16
C VAL A 23 -13.53 -18.36 -25.63
N GLY A 24 -14.33 -19.20 -26.30
CA GLY A 24 -13.87 -20.48 -26.85
C GLY A 24 -12.94 -20.35 -28.06
N ASP A 25 -12.86 -19.19 -28.70
CA ASP A 25 -12.08 -18.95 -29.92
C ASP A 25 -10.77 -18.18 -29.65
N LEU A 26 -10.41 -18.00 -28.36
CA LEU A 26 -9.29 -17.17 -27.93
C LEU A 26 -7.92 -17.66 -28.44
N ASN A 27 -7.80 -18.90 -28.92
CA ASN A 27 -6.53 -19.53 -29.32
C ASN A 27 -5.44 -19.33 -28.26
N LEU A 28 -5.75 -19.76 -27.04
CA LEU A 28 -4.91 -19.57 -25.86
C LEU A 28 -3.55 -20.26 -26.03
N VAL A 29 -2.48 -19.50 -25.80
CA VAL A 29 -1.12 -20.01 -25.63
C VAL A 29 -0.72 -19.75 -24.18
N GLU A 30 -0.20 -20.78 -23.52
CA GLU A 30 0.16 -20.77 -22.11
C GLU A 30 1.69 -20.79 -21.99
N TYR A 31 2.23 -19.92 -21.14
CA TYR A 31 3.64 -19.84 -20.81
C TYR A 31 3.82 -20.15 -19.33
N ALA A 32 4.56 -21.22 -19.07
CA ALA A 32 4.83 -21.75 -17.74
C ALA A 32 6.13 -21.20 -17.16
N SER A 33 6.26 -21.25 -15.83
CA SER A 33 7.48 -20.94 -15.08
C SER A 33 7.95 -19.50 -15.26
N ALA A 34 7.01 -18.55 -15.30
CA ALA A 34 7.31 -17.14 -15.31
C ALA A 34 7.63 -16.59 -13.91
N GLY A 35 7.11 -17.21 -12.85
CA GLY A 35 7.40 -16.88 -11.44
C GLY A 35 6.18 -17.04 -10.54
N THR A 36 6.40 -17.03 -9.22
CA THR A 36 5.34 -17.18 -8.21
C THR A 36 4.42 -15.96 -8.12
N VAL A 37 5.00 -14.75 -8.08
CA VAL A 37 4.25 -13.48 -8.01
C VAL A 37 4.68 -12.61 -9.17
N LEU A 38 3.77 -12.37 -10.13
CA LEU A 38 4.02 -11.53 -11.29
C LEU A 38 3.51 -10.10 -11.02
N TYR A 39 4.37 -9.10 -11.19
CA TYR A 39 4.03 -7.70 -10.93
C TYR A 39 3.64 -6.93 -12.18
N ASN A 40 4.40 -7.10 -13.26
CA ASN A 40 4.18 -6.36 -14.51
C ASN A 40 4.76 -7.09 -15.72
N MET A 41 4.39 -6.64 -16.92
CA MET A 41 4.91 -7.17 -18.17
C MET A 41 5.03 -6.09 -19.24
N VAL A 42 6.09 -6.13 -20.05
CA VAL A 42 6.29 -5.24 -21.21
C VAL A 42 6.81 -6.01 -22.41
N VAL A 43 6.41 -5.61 -23.60
CA VAL A 43 6.91 -6.16 -24.86
C VAL A 43 8.10 -5.33 -25.33
N ASN A 44 9.23 -5.97 -25.65
CA ASN A 44 10.30 -5.31 -26.39
C ASN A 44 9.80 -5.02 -27.82
N PRO A 45 9.75 -3.74 -28.25
CA PRO A 45 9.15 -3.36 -29.52
C PRO A 45 9.93 -3.85 -30.75
N VAL A 46 11.20 -4.25 -30.58
CA VAL A 46 12.08 -4.70 -31.66
C VAL A 46 12.18 -6.22 -31.71
N SER A 47 12.46 -6.88 -30.58
CA SER A 47 12.60 -8.34 -30.54
C SER A 47 11.25 -9.07 -30.48
N GLY A 48 10.19 -8.39 -30.01
CA GLY A 48 8.88 -9.00 -29.77
C GLY A 48 8.83 -9.92 -28.55
N LYS A 49 9.93 -10.05 -27.80
CA LYS A 49 9.97 -10.78 -26.54
C LYS A 49 9.25 -10.01 -25.44
N VAL A 50 8.73 -10.72 -24.46
CA VAL A 50 8.01 -10.14 -23.32
C VAL A 50 8.87 -10.29 -22.08
N TYR A 51 9.05 -9.21 -21.34
CA TYR A 51 9.71 -9.21 -20.03
C TYR A 51 8.65 -9.16 -18.94
N VAL A 52 8.76 -10.05 -17.96
CA VAL A 52 7.83 -10.17 -16.83
C VAL A 52 8.60 -9.95 -15.54
N SER A 53 8.34 -8.85 -14.84
CA SER A 53 8.90 -8.61 -13.51
C SER A 53 8.18 -9.50 -12.49
N ASN A 54 8.95 -10.25 -11.69
CA ASN A 54 8.37 -11.24 -10.79
C ASN A 54 9.25 -11.55 -9.58
N HIS A 55 8.63 -12.22 -8.61
CA HIS A 55 9.31 -12.98 -7.57
C HIS A 55 9.17 -14.48 -7.82
N GLU A 56 10.23 -15.21 -7.50
CA GLU A 56 10.15 -16.64 -7.20
C GLU A 56 10.26 -16.85 -5.70
N SER A 57 9.36 -17.65 -5.14
CA SER A 57 9.30 -17.92 -3.71
C SER A 57 9.57 -19.41 -3.48
N PRO A 58 10.79 -19.79 -3.02
CA PRO A 58 11.19 -21.20 -2.90
C PRO A 58 10.60 -21.85 -1.64
N ASN A 59 9.29 -22.07 -1.61
CA ASN A 59 8.57 -22.60 -0.44
C ASN A 59 8.84 -24.10 -0.14
N GLU A 60 9.60 -24.77 -1.01
CA GLU A 60 10.22 -26.06 -0.72
C GLU A 60 11.38 -25.96 0.28
N VAL A 61 12.00 -24.78 0.39
CA VAL A 61 13.02 -24.49 1.40
C VAL A 61 12.32 -24.34 2.75
N ARG A 62 12.89 -25.04 3.72
CA ARG A 62 12.50 -25.07 5.13
C ARG A 62 13.79 -24.84 5.89
N PHE A 63 13.85 -24.41 7.13
CA PHE A 63 12.87 -23.93 8.07
C PHE A 63 13.15 -22.44 8.32
N GLU A 64 12.43 -21.75 9.22
CA GLU A 64 12.99 -20.48 9.75
C GLU A 64 14.10 -20.80 10.76
N GLY A 65 14.92 -19.80 11.14
CA GLY A 65 16.02 -19.97 12.09
C GLY A 65 17.37 -20.33 11.45
N GLU A 66 18.31 -20.82 12.25
CA GLU A 66 19.72 -21.02 11.83
C GLU A 66 19.93 -22.24 10.92
N GLY A 67 19.02 -23.22 10.97
CA GLY A 67 19.10 -24.46 10.20
C GLY A 67 20.08 -25.50 10.75
N ASN A 68 20.57 -25.37 12.00
CA ASN A 68 21.57 -26.28 12.57
C ASN A 68 21.04 -27.70 12.76
N PHE A 69 19.82 -27.84 13.29
CA PHE A 69 19.16 -29.13 13.47
C PHE A 69 18.34 -29.54 12.24
N GLY A 70 17.73 -28.58 11.54
CA GLY A 70 16.90 -28.82 10.36
C GLY A 70 17.69 -29.21 9.11
N GLY A 71 18.95 -28.78 9.01
CA GLY A 71 19.80 -28.96 7.83
C GLY A 71 19.46 -28.05 6.65
N SER A 72 18.58 -27.07 6.86
CA SER A 72 18.09 -26.13 5.85
C SER A 72 17.46 -24.90 6.53
N THR A 73 17.53 -23.74 5.89
CA THR A 73 16.90 -22.49 6.37
C THR A 73 16.43 -21.61 5.21
N VAL A 74 15.32 -20.89 5.40
CA VAL A 74 14.80 -19.84 4.51
C VAL A 74 15.39 -18.46 4.82
N GLN A 75 16.27 -18.35 5.81
CA GLN A 75 16.77 -17.08 6.31
C GLN A 75 17.40 -16.22 5.20
N GLY A 76 16.74 -15.11 4.85
CA GLY A 76 17.15 -14.23 3.75
C GLY A 76 16.94 -14.82 2.35
N HIS A 77 16.37 -16.01 2.20
CA HIS A 77 16.13 -16.72 0.94
C HIS A 77 14.67 -17.17 0.80
N LEU A 78 13.73 -16.25 1.07
CA LEU A 78 12.29 -16.50 0.93
C LEU A 78 11.69 -15.98 -0.37
N SER A 79 12.44 -15.15 -1.11
CA SER A 79 11.99 -14.57 -2.37
C SER A 79 13.19 -14.12 -3.20
N GLU A 80 13.20 -14.52 -4.47
CA GLU A 80 14.21 -14.15 -5.45
C GLU A 80 13.60 -13.15 -6.44
N THR A 81 14.25 -12.00 -6.62
CA THR A 81 13.83 -10.99 -7.59
C THR A 81 14.29 -11.38 -8.99
N ARG A 82 13.36 -11.39 -9.96
CA ARG A 82 13.60 -11.87 -11.32
C ARG A 82 12.97 -10.98 -12.39
N ILE A 83 13.52 -11.10 -13.59
CA ILE A 83 12.86 -10.73 -14.85
C ILE A 83 12.77 -11.99 -15.70
N THR A 84 11.56 -12.44 -16.04
CA THR A 84 11.39 -13.58 -16.94
C THR A 84 11.24 -13.10 -18.37
N VAL A 85 12.04 -13.65 -19.28
CA VAL A 85 11.96 -13.37 -20.72
C VAL A 85 11.16 -14.46 -21.42
N ILE A 86 10.03 -14.09 -22.01
CA ILE A 86 9.21 -14.96 -22.86
C ILE A 86 9.50 -14.63 -24.32
N ASP A 87 9.81 -15.63 -25.12
CA ASP A 87 9.88 -15.54 -26.58
C ASP A 87 8.65 -16.22 -27.18
N PRO A 88 7.65 -15.43 -27.65
CA PRO A 88 6.44 -16.00 -28.21
C PRO A 88 6.68 -16.78 -29.50
N VAL A 89 7.72 -16.45 -30.28
CA VAL A 89 8.04 -17.08 -31.56
C VAL A 89 8.71 -18.44 -31.33
N ALA A 90 9.62 -18.52 -30.37
CA ALA A 90 10.30 -19.75 -29.99
C ALA A 90 9.49 -20.61 -29.01
N SER A 91 8.39 -20.07 -28.45
CA SER A 91 7.63 -20.69 -27.37
C SER A 91 8.50 -21.04 -26.16
N SER A 92 9.46 -20.17 -25.81
CA SER A 92 10.38 -20.38 -24.70
C SER A 92 10.17 -19.37 -23.58
N VAL A 93 10.33 -19.81 -22.34
CA VAL A 93 10.30 -18.99 -21.13
C VAL A 93 11.67 -19.13 -20.44
N ALA A 94 12.30 -18.00 -20.13
CA ALA A 94 13.63 -17.95 -19.54
C ALA A 94 13.66 -16.99 -18.33
N PRO A 95 13.48 -17.50 -17.10
CA PRO A 95 13.68 -16.73 -15.88
C PRO A 95 15.10 -16.21 -15.75
N LYS A 96 15.27 -14.96 -15.31
CA LYS A 96 16.57 -14.31 -15.07
C LYS A 96 16.63 -13.85 -13.62
N HIS A 97 17.46 -14.50 -12.80
CA HIS A 97 17.73 -14.08 -11.42
C HIS A 97 18.68 -12.89 -11.42
N ILE A 98 18.15 -11.70 -11.17
CA ILE A 98 18.90 -10.45 -11.33
C ILE A 98 19.77 -10.11 -10.12
N ASN A 99 19.64 -10.83 -9.01
CA ASN A 99 20.46 -10.69 -7.81
C ASN A 99 21.39 -11.90 -7.59
N GLN A 100 21.88 -12.55 -8.65
CA GLN A 100 22.72 -13.76 -8.55
C GLN A 100 24.08 -13.56 -7.86
N HIS A 101 24.42 -12.33 -7.45
CA HIS A 101 25.56 -12.05 -6.58
C HIS A 101 25.33 -12.51 -5.14
N ILE A 102 24.08 -12.68 -4.70
CA ILE A 102 23.72 -13.08 -3.34
C ILE A 102 24.08 -14.55 -3.12
N ASP A 103 24.95 -14.80 -2.15
CA ASP A 103 25.23 -16.13 -1.62
C ASP A 103 24.32 -16.43 -0.43
N TYR A 104 23.19 -17.10 -0.67
CA TYR A 104 22.21 -17.45 0.36
C TYR A 104 22.73 -18.44 1.42
N SER A 105 23.92 -19.02 1.24
CA SER A 105 24.56 -19.84 2.28
C SER A 105 25.21 -19.00 3.39
N LYS A 106 25.35 -17.68 3.18
CA LYS A 106 25.90 -16.74 4.15
C LYS A 106 24.79 -16.12 4.99
N LEU A 107 24.86 -16.36 6.30
CA LEU A 107 23.85 -15.93 7.26
C LEU A 107 24.47 -15.05 8.34
N HIS A 108 23.81 -13.95 8.72
CA HIS A 108 24.27 -13.10 9.83
C HIS A 108 24.26 -13.85 11.18
N THR A 109 23.35 -14.80 11.36
CA THR A 109 23.29 -15.70 12.52
C THR A 109 24.46 -16.68 12.61
N ALA A 110 25.28 -16.81 11.56
CA ALA A 110 26.56 -17.52 11.68
C ALA A 110 27.56 -16.77 12.59
N HIS A 111 27.26 -15.51 12.96
CA HIS A 111 28.05 -14.65 13.84
C HIS A 111 29.53 -14.58 13.45
N ASN A 112 29.76 -14.41 12.15
CA ASN A 112 31.08 -14.39 11.55
C ASN A 112 31.30 -13.05 10.85
N ALA A 113 32.27 -12.27 11.35
CA ALA A 113 32.53 -10.93 10.84
C ALA A 113 32.88 -10.86 9.34
N GLN A 114 33.46 -11.92 8.76
CA GLN A 114 33.71 -11.97 7.31
C GLN A 114 32.42 -12.24 6.55
N THR A 115 31.59 -13.17 7.04
CA THR A 115 30.25 -13.42 6.49
C THR A 115 29.41 -12.14 6.51
N ASP A 116 29.43 -11.41 7.63
CA ASP A 116 28.70 -10.15 7.77
C ASP A 116 29.22 -9.10 6.79
N ALA A 117 30.54 -8.94 6.69
CA ALA A 117 31.15 -8.02 5.73
C ALA A 117 30.82 -8.38 4.28
N ASP A 118 30.79 -9.67 3.94
CA ASP A 118 30.43 -10.16 2.61
C ASP A 118 28.97 -9.84 2.28
N ILE A 119 28.03 -10.11 3.20
CA ILE A 119 26.61 -9.76 3.04
C ILE A 119 26.47 -8.25 2.85
N GLN A 120 27.14 -7.45 3.69
CA GLN A 120 27.06 -6.00 3.61
C GLN A 120 27.61 -5.43 2.30
N ALA A 121 28.65 -6.05 1.74
CA ALA A 121 29.22 -5.65 0.45
C ALA A 121 28.27 -5.90 -0.73
N MET A 122 27.37 -6.87 -0.63
CA MET A 122 26.44 -7.25 -1.71
C MET A 122 25.20 -6.34 -1.80
N ARG A 123 24.72 -5.82 -0.65
CA ARG A 123 23.47 -5.07 -0.53
C ARG A 123 23.31 -3.87 -1.48
N PRO A 124 24.34 -3.06 -1.77
CA PRO A 124 24.20 -1.93 -2.70
C PRO A 124 23.77 -2.37 -4.11
N HIS A 125 24.09 -3.61 -4.50
CA HIS A 125 23.80 -4.18 -5.82
C HIS A 125 22.43 -4.85 -5.90
N THR A 126 21.71 -4.98 -4.78
CA THR A 126 20.44 -5.71 -4.71
C THR A 126 19.25 -4.86 -5.14
N LEU A 127 18.32 -5.47 -5.88
CA LEU A 127 17.00 -4.95 -6.22
C LEU A 127 15.90 -5.78 -5.53
N ALA A 128 14.84 -5.14 -5.04
CA ALA A 128 13.74 -5.81 -4.33
C ALA A 128 12.36 -5.32 -4.78
N ILE A 129 11.38 -6.23 -4.78
CA ILE A 129 9.97 -6.02 -5.18
C ILE A 129 9.89 -5.36 -6.58
N PRO A 130 10.08 -6.14 -7.66
CA PRO A 130 10.23 -5.62 -9.01
C PRO A 130 8.86 -5.25 -9.59
N MET A 131 8.48 -3.97 -9.49
CA MET A 131 7.18 -3.43 -9.90
C MET A 131 7.12 -3.19 -11.42
N GLN A 132 6.70 -1.99 -11.86
CA GLN A 132 6.54 -1.69 -13.27
C GLN A 132 7.87 -1.84 -14.04
N ILE A 133 7.77 -2.38 -15.25
CA ILE A 133 8.86 -2.54 -16.20
C ILE A 133 8.51 -1.81 -17.51
N VAL A 134 9.47 -1.12 -18.12
CA VAL A 134 9.30 -0.39 -19.40
C VAL A 134 10.51 -0.61 -20.31
N SER A 135 10.29 -0.68 -21.62
CA SER A 135 11.35 -0.79 -22.63
C SER A 135 11.34 0.42 -23.54
N ASN A 136 12.52 0.88 -23.96
CA ASN A 136 12.63 1.99 -24.90
C ASN A 136 12.19 1.59 -26.31
N SER A 137 11.85 2.58 -27.13
CA SER A 137 11.40 2.41 -28.51
C SER A 137 12.42 1.69 -29.41
N ALA A 138 13.71 1.83 -29.09
CA ALA A 138 14.80 1.13 -29.78
C ALA A 138 14.95 -0.35 -29.37
N GLY A 139 14.24 -0.81 -28.33
CA GLY A 139 14.30 -2.18 -27.83
C GLY A 139 15.67 -2.58 -27.26
N THR A 140 16.50 -1.61 -26.87
CA THR A 140 17.86 -1.83 -26.37
C THR A 140 17.99 -1.73 -24.87
N LYS A 141 17.12 -0.96 -24.21
CA LYS A 141 17.15 -0.73 -22.76
C LYS A 141 15.82 -1.11 -22.11
N VAL A 142 15.92 -1.60 -20.89
CA VAL A 142 14.79 -1.97 -20.04
C VAL A 142 14.97 -1.34 -18.66
N TYR A 143 13.94 -0.67 -18.16
CA TYR A 143 13.91 -0.02 -16.86
C TYR A 143 12.89 -0.73 -15.98
N MET A 144 13.23 -1.00 -14.73
CA MET A 144 12.37 -1.70 -13.79
C MET A 144 12.38 -1.00 -12.43
N ALA A 145 11.21 -0.65 -11.93
CA ALA A 145 11.07 -0.07 -10.60
C ALA A 145 11.28 -1.15 -9.53
N ALA A 146 12.26 -1.00 -8.65
CA ALA A 146 12.53 -1.91 -7.55
C ALA A 146 12.08 -1.29 -6.23
N PHE A 147 10.77 -1.45 -5.97
CA PHE A 147 10.01 -0.78 -4.93
C PHE A 147 10.61 -0.95 -3.54
N GLY A 148 11.05 -2.16 -3.21
CA GLY A 148 11.59 -2.50 -1.89
C GLY A 148 13.05 -2.10 -1.71
N SER A 149 13.69 -1.48 -2.71
CA SER A 149 15.12 -1.13 -2.63
C SER A 149 15.41 0.33 -2.99
N GLY A 150 14.39 1.13 -3.30
CA GLY A 150 14.56 2.55 -3.64
C GLY A 150 15.39 2.78 -4.91
N LYS A 151 15.28 1.88 -5.89
CA LYS A 151 16.09 1.90 -7.12
C LYS A 151 15.27 1.66 -8.37
N ILE A 152 15.78 2.14 -9.50
CA ILE A 152 15.42 1.67 -10.84
C ILE A 152 16.56 0.79 -11.36
N GLY A 153 16.26 -0.47 -11.63
CA GLY A 153 17.14 -1.33 -12.40
C GLY A 153 17.14 -0.90 -13.86
N VAL A 154 18.31 -0.72 -14.45
CA VAL A 154 18.48 -0.35 -15.86
C VAL A 154 19.31 -1.44 -16.51
N PHE A 155 18.75 -2.11 -17.51
CA PHE A 155 19.36 -3.29 -18.13
C PHE A 155 19.50 -3.12 -19.64
N ASP A 156 20.56 -3.66 -20.22
CA ASP A 156 20.61 -3.91 -21.66
C ASP A 156 19.71 -5.10 -22.02
N ALA A 157 18.85 -4.90 -23.02
CA ALA A 157 17.97 -5.96 -23.52
C ALA A 157 18.77 -7.16 -24.05
N ALA A 158 19.97 -6.92 -24.60
CA ALA A 158 20.86 -7.97 -25.07
C ALA A 158 21.31 -8.92 -23.95
N ASP A 159 21.53 -8.39 -22.74
CA ASP A 159 21.95 -9.19 -21.59
C ASP A 159 20.78 -10.04 -21.09
N LEU A 160 19.60 -9.43 -20.89
CA LEU A 160 18.39 -10.16 -20.50
C LEU A 160 18.05 -11.28 -21.49
N GLU A 161 18.23 -11.02 -22.78
CA GLU A 161 17.96 -11.97 -23.86
C GLU A 161 19.08 -12.99 -24.12
N ASP A 162 20.21 -12.90 -23.42
CA ASP A 162 21.32 -13.84 -23.57
C ASP A 162 20.92 -15.24 -23.08
N ALA A 163 21.19 -16.25 -23.91
CA ALA A 163 21.00 -17.65 -23.57
C ALA A 163 21.95 -18.10 -22.44
N ASN A 164 23.08 -17.41 -22.23
CA ASN A 164 24.05 -17.68 -21.16
C ASN A 164 24.02 -16.64 -20.04
N PHE A 165 22.86 -15.99 -19.82
CA PHE A 165 22.67 -14.95 -18.80
C PHE A 165 23.32 -15.26 -17.45
N SER A 166 23.09 -16.46 -16.90
CA SER A 166 23.61 -16.83 -15.57
C SER A 166 25.14 -16.82 -15.47
N THR A 167 25.85 -16.92 -16.60
CA THR A 167 27.31 -16.86 -16.65
C THR A 167 27.82 -15.47 -17.01
N ASN A 168 27.09 -14.74 -17.86
CA ASN A 168 27.57 -13.49 -18.46
C ASN A 168 27.09 -12.23 -17.72
N PHE A 169 25.99 -12.32 -16.98
CA PHE A 169 25.46 -11.22 -16.20
C PHE A 169 26.18 -11.11 -14.87
N ASP A 170 26.59 -9.92 -14.47
CA ASP A 170 27.19 -9.68 -13.14
C ASP A 170 26.47 -8.50 -12.49
N PRO A 171 25.58 -8.74 -11.50
CA PRO A 171 24.84 -7.66 -10.84
C PRO A 171 25.76 -6.63 -10.17
N THR A 172 26.97 -7.01 -9.75
CA THR A 172 27.92 -6.10 -9.10
C THR A 172 28.52 -5.10 -10.08
N VAL A 173 28.53 -5.43 -11.37
CA VAL A 173 28.91 -4.52 -12.47
C VAL A 173 27.68 -3.78 -12.98
N GLU A 174 26.57 -4.50 -13.20
CA GLU A 174 25.35 -3.93 -13.79
C GLU A 174 24.77 -2.80 -12.93
N SER A 175 24.84 -2.96 -11.61
CA SER A 175 24.30 -1.98 -10.66
C SER A 175 24.95 -0.60 -10.73
N ALA A 176 26.07 -0.43 -11.44
CA ALA A 176 26.59 0.89 -11.79
C ALA A 176 25.63 1.71 -12.68
N ASN A 177 24.71 1.04 -13.38
CA ASN A 177 23.65 1.65 -14.19
C ASN A 177 22.37 1.93 -13.38
N TYR A 178 22.26 1.43 -12.15
CA TYR A 178 21.04 1.59 -11.37
C TYR A 178 20.86 3.02 -10.92
N ILE A 179 19.62 3.49 -10.97
CA ILE A 179 19.27 4.86 -10.57
C ILE A 179 18.68 4.79 -9.17
N THR A 180 19.29 5.51 -8.23
CA THR A 180 18.72 5.65 -6.88
C THR A 180 17.59 6.65 -6.91
N THR A 181 16.48 6.30 -6.26
CA THR A 181 15.31 7.16 -6.10
C THR A 181 15.05 7.37 -4.61
N ALA A 182 14.08 8.21 -4.28
CA ALA A 182 13.42 8.13 -2.99
C ALA A 182 12.64 6.79 -2.87
N GLY A 183 11.95 6.60 -1.76
CA GLY A 183 11.36 5.31 -1.38
C GLY A 183 10.16 4.88 -2.23
N GLY A 184 10.06 3.57 -2.45
CA GLY A 184 8.92 2.95 -3.13
C GLY A 184 8.72 3.36 -4.59
N PRO A 185 9.77 3.36 -5.47
CA PRO A 185 9.54 3.55 -6.90
C PRO A 185 8.61 2.45 -7.41
N SER A 186 7.52 2.84 -8.08
CA SER A 186 6.42 1.90 -8.40
C SER A 186 5.90 2.01 -9.82
N GLY A 187 5.94 3.21 -10.39
CA GLY A 187 5.49 3.48 -11.75
C GLY A 187 6.51 4.23 -12.57
N LEU A 188 6.59 3.93 -13.87
CA LEU A 188 7.58 4.43 -14.81
C LEU A 188 6.92 4.92 -16.10
N VAL A 189 7.35 6.09 -16.59
CA VAL A 189 6.99 6.61 -17.93
C VAL A 189 8.24 7.15 -18.60
N LEU A 190 8.57 6.63 -19.78
CA LEU A 190 9.68 7.12 -20.60
C LEU A 190 9.21 8.21 -21.57
N ASP A 191 9.93 9.33 -21.56
CA ASP A 191 9.90 10.36 -22.59
C ASP A 191 11.28 10.42 -23.26
N GLU A 192 11.45 9.55 -24.26
CA GLU A 192 12.70 9.43 -25.00
C GLU A 192 13.03 10.68 -25.81
N THR A 193 12.04 11.50 -26.17
CA THR A 193 12.27 12.71 -26.98
C THR A 193 13.04 13.79 -26.21
N HIS A 194 12.91 13.79 -24.87
CA HIS A 194 13.59 14.72 -23.98
C HIS A 194 14.62 14.05 -23.07
N ASN A 195 14.92 12.76 -23.28
CA ASN A 195 15.78 11.94 -22.39
C ASN A 195 15.29 11.90 -20.95
N LYS A 196 13.97 11.77 -20.72
CA LYS A 196 13.39 11.78 -19.37
C LYS A 196 12.76 10.44 -19.01
N LEU A 197 12.90 10.07 -17.75
CA LEU A 197 12.15 9.02 -17.09
C LEU A 197 11.40 9.66 -15.92
N TYR A 198 10.08 9.54 -15.92
CA TYR A 198 9.25 9.93 -14.79
C TYR A 198 8.99 8.72 -13.91
N VAL A 199 9.21 8.86 -12.60
CA VAL A 199 9.11 7.79 -11.62
C VAL A 199 8.14 8.18 -10.51
N MET A 200 7.09 7.40 -10.31
CA MET A 200 6.21 7.53 -9.15
C MET A 200 6.88 6.92 -7.92
N GLN A 201 7.17 7.76 -6.92
CA GLN A 201 7.79 7.41 -5.65
C GLN A 201 6.69 7.34 -4.57
N ARG A 202 6.26 6.12 -4.22
CA ARG A 202 5.09 5.90 -3.36
C ARG A 202 5.34 6.22 -1.89
N PHE A 203 6.56 6.13 -1.38
CA PHE A 203 6.82 6.44 0.04
C PHE A 203 6.83 7.95 0.26
N ASP A 204 7.40 8.69 -0.66
CA ASP A 204 7.54 10.15 -0.60
C ASP A 204 6.37 10.88 -1.25
N HIS A 205 5.44 10.13 -1.86
CA HIS A 205 4.29 10.64 -2.61
C HIS A 205 4.69 11.75 -3.60
N SER A 206 5.62 11.42 -4.51
CA SER A 206 6.18 12.38 -5.47
C SER A 206 6.45 11.73 -6.82
N ILE A 207 6.68 12.57 -7.83
CA ILE A 207 7.16 12.16 -9.16
C ILE A 207 8.59 12.66 -9.31
N ALA A 208 9.56 11.75 -9.37
CA ALA A 208 10.91 12.10 -9.79
C ALA A 208 10.97 12.21 -11.32
N GLU A 209 11.60 13.26 -11.79
CA GLU A 209 11.98 13.47 -13.18
C GLU A 209 13.48 13.20 -13.29
N ILE A 210 13.85 12.20 -14.07
CA ILE A 210 15.21 11.67 -14.15
C ILE A 210 15.72 11.83 -15.57
N ASP A 211 16.93 12.36 -15.73
CA ASP A 211 17.62 12.38 -17.02
C ASP A 211 18.20 11.00 -17.32
N THR A 212 17.75 10.37 -18.41
CA THR A 212 18.13 8.98 -18.75
C THR A 212 19.55 8.85 -19.28
N ALA A 213 20.20 9.95 -19.66
CA ALA A 213 21.59 9.93 -20.12
C ALA A 213 22.58 9.89 -18.95
N SER A 214 22.30 10.65 -17.89
CA SER A 214 23.13 10.75 -16.70
C SER A 214 22.69 9.87 -15.54
N GLY A 215 21.41 9.46 -15.51
CA GLY A 215 20.81 8.71 -14.41
C GLY A 215 20.51 9.56 -13.17
N PHE A 216 20.63 10.89 -13.24
CA PHE A 216 20.36 11.77 -12.11
C PHE A 216 18.94 12.32 -12.13
N THR A 217 18.34 12.44 -10.94
CA THR A 217 17.10 13.18 -10.73
C THR A 217 17.37 14.66 -11.00
N ILE A 218 16.64 15.23 -11.96
CA ILE A 218 16.74 16.64 -12.35
C ILE A 218 15.64 17.49 -11.71
N ALA A 219 14.51 16.88 -11.34
CA ALA A 219 13.46 17.53 -10.57
C ALA A 219 12.67 16.49 -9.77
N THR A 220 12.10 16.92 -8.64
CA THR A 220 11.12 16.14 -7.87
C THR A 220 9.86 16.96 -7.72
N HIS A 221 8.74 16.41 -8.17
CA HIS A 221 7.43 17.05 -8.11
C HIS A 221 6.64 16.41 -6.97
N ASN A 222 6.46 17.12 -5.86
CA ASN A 222 5.71 16.61 -4.71
C ASN A 222 4.22 16.53 -5.05
N ILE A 223 3.58 15.45 -4.64
CA ILE A 223 2.12 15.30 -4.69
C ILE A 223 1.60 15.49 -3.26
N PRO A 224 0.52 16.26 -3.04
CA PRO A 224 -0.05 16.48 -1.71
C PRO A 224 -0.27 15.16 -0.96
N ASP A 225 0.40 14.99 0.18
CA ASP A 225 0.38 13.73 0.94
C ASP A 225 -0.24 13.91 2.32
N PRO A 226 -1.55 13.69 2.44
CA PRO A 226 -2.30 13.81 3.69
C PRO A 226 -2.15 12.59 4.60
N GLU A 227 -1.28 11.61 4.28
CA GLU A 227 -1.06 10.48 5.17
C GLU A 227 -0.47 10.96 6.52
N PRO A 228 -0.97 10.49 7.67
CA PRO A 228 -0.39 10.82 8.96
C PRO A 228 1.07 10.37 9.08
N ALA A 229 1.88 11.08 9.89
CA ALA A 229 3.30 10.81 10.06
C ALA A 229 3.61 9.34 10.44
N PHE A 230 2.78 8.71 11.27
CA PHE A 230 2.99 7.32 11.70
C PHE A 230 2.78 6.30 10.56
N ILE A 231 1.94 6.61 9.56
CA ILE A 231 1.80 5.80 8.34
C ILE A 231 3.08 5.89 7.51
N LYS A 232 3.57 7.12 7.29
CA LYS A 232 4.80 7.36 6.50
C LYS A 232 6.03 6.70 7.13
N GLN A 233 6.15 6.77 8.46
CA GLN A 233 7.27 6.18 9.21
C GLN A 233 7.18 4.66 9.31
N GLY A 234 5.98 4.08 9.48
CA GLY A 234 5.80 2.64 9.67
C GLY A 234 5.79 1.82 8.38
N ARG A 235 5.33 2.41 7.26
CA ARG A 235 5.20 1.67 5.98
C ARG A 235 6.50 1.08 5.42
N PRO A 236 7.70 1.68 5.57
CA PRO A 236 8.90 1.11 4.99
C PRO A 236 9.23 -0.26 5.57
N PHE A 237 8.89 -0.56 6.83
CA PHE A 237 9.14 -1.87 7.44
C PHE A 237 8.37 -3.03 6.78
N LEU A 238 7.25 -2.75 6.10
CA LEU A 238 6.55 -3.75 5.31
C LEU A 238 7.29 -4.06 4.00
N TYR A 239 7.94 -3.07 3.40
CA TYR A 239 8.28 -3.10 1.98
C TYR A 239 9.77 -2.99 1.66
N ASP A 240 10.51 -2.18 2.43
CA ASP A 240 11.91 -1.86 2.19
C ASP A 240 12.82 -3.01 2.65
N GLY A 241 13.32 -3.77 1.67
CA GLY A 241 14.23 -4.88 1.90
C GLY A 241 15.58 -4.45 2.46
N LEU A 242 16.05 -3.23 2.16
CA LEU A 242 17.29 -2.72 2.76
C LEU A 242 17.09 -2.44 4.26
N VAL A 243 15.90 -2.06 4.70
CA VAL A 243 15.59 -1.90 6.12
C VAL A 243 15.31 -3.27 6.77
N SER A 244 14.56 -4.15 6.10
CA SER A 244 13.97 -5.33 6.73
C SER A 244 14.78 -6.62 6.62
N SER A 245 15.62 -6.80 5.60
CA SER A 245 16.38 -8.05 5.38
C SER A 245 17.89 -7.88 5.40
N GLY A 246 18.61 -9.01 5.54
CA GLY A 246 20.06 -9.05 5.57
C GLY A 246 20.72 -8.74 4.23
N ASN A 247 20.23 -9.32 3.14
CA ASN A 247 20.79 -9.14 1.79
C ASN A 247 20.10 -8.05 0.96
N GLY A 248 19.00 -7.48 1.46
CA GLY A 248 18.28 -6.39 0.82
C GLY A 248 17.23 -6.81 -0.20
N GLU A 249 17.05 -8.12 -0.46
CA GLU A 249 16.22 -8.63 -1.56
C GLU A 249 14.75 -8.84 -1.17
N SER A 250 14.51 -9.11 0.11
CA SER A 250 13.19 -9.50 0.62
C SER A 250 12.72 -8.58 1.74
N SER A 251 11.40 -8.57 1.95
CA SER A 251 10.74 -7.89 3.07
C SER A 251 9.49 -8.66 3.48
N CYS A 252 8.78 -8.18 4.50
CA CYS A 252 7.49 -8.75 4.90
C CYS A 252 6.52 -8.85 3.70
N ALA A 253 6.57 -7.89 2.77
CA ALA A 253 5.75 -7.84 1.57
C ALA A 253 6.10 -8.91 0.53
N SER A 254 7.23 -9.62 0.64
CA SER A 254 7.56 -10.75 -0.23
C SER A 254 6.58 -11.91 -0.09
N CYS A 255 6.10 -12.18 1.13
CA CYS A 255 5.01 -13.14 1.38
C CYS A 255 3.66 -12.42 1.51
N HIS A 256 3.65 -11.25 2.16
CA HIS A 256 2.43 -10.46 2.36
C HIS A 256 2.29 -9.39 1.29
N VAL A 257 2.09 -9.81 0.03
CA VAL A 257 2.10 -8.94 -1.15
C VAL A 257 1.09 -7.79 -0.97
N PHE A 258 1.59 -6.56 -0.82
CA PHE A 258 0.80 -5.36 -0.46
C PHE A 258 -0.10 -5.54 0.79
N GLY A 259 0.43 -6.22 1.80
CA GLY A 259 -0.26 -6.58 3.04
C GLY A 259 -1.23 -7.76 2.88
N ASP A 260 -1.28 -8.40 1.72
CA ASP A 260 -2.19 -9.51 1.45
C ASP A 260 -1.48 -10.87 1.49
N LEU A 261 -1.66 -11.71 0.47
CA LEU A 261 -1.23 -13.11 0.44
C LEU A 261 -0.38 -13.39 -0.81
N ASP A 262 0.63 -14.25 -0.68
CA ASP A 262 1.33 -14.89 -1.81
C ASP A 262 0.61 -16.16 -2.32
N HIS A 263 -0.45 -16.58 -1.63
CA HIS A 263 -1.20 -17.82 -1.86
C HIS A 263 -0.37 -19.11 -1.74
N LEU A 264 0.74 -19.08 -0.98
CA LEU A 264 1.56 -20.26 -0.71
C LEU A 264 1.32 -20.82 0.69
N ALA A 265 1.61 -22.12 0.86
CA ALA A 265 1.86 -22.72 2.16
C ALA A 265 3.35 -22.88 2.40
N TRP A 266 3.79 -22.49 3.58
CA TRP A 266 5.18 -22.48 4.02
C TRP A 266 5.36 -23.36 5.24
N ASN A 267 6.48 -24.09 5.33
CA ASN A 267 6.84 -24.81 6.55
C ASN A 267 7.88 -24.02 7.36
N LEU A 268 7.40 -22.95 8.00
CA LEU A 268 8.19 -22.04 8.85
C LEU A 268 8.14 -22.46 10.33
N GLY A 269 8.33 -23.76 10.57
CA GLY A 269 8.76 -24.22 11.90
C GLY A 269 10.19 -23.80 12.16
N ASP A 270 10.60 -23.79 13.43
CA ASP A 270 11.98 -23.57 13.83
C ASP A 270 12.49 -24.81 14.61
N PRO A 271 13.28 -25.68 13.97
CA PRO A 271 13.91 -26.84 14.62
C PRO A 271 14.96 -26.46 15.67
N ASP A 272 15.53 -25.26 15.56
CA ASP A 272 16.56 -24.73 16.48
C ASP A 272 15.92 -24.00 17.68
N GLY A 273 14.64 -23.63 17.56
CA GLY A 273 13.87 -22.94 18.56
C GLY A 273 13.67 -23.74 19.86
N ALA A 274 13.52 -23.01 20.96
CA ALA A 274 13.19 -23.59 22.24
C ALA A 274 11.71 -23.96 22.33
N ILE A 275 11.41 -25.09 22.98
CA ILE A 275 10.03 -25.45 23.35
C ILE A 275 9.58 -24.53 24.48
N SER A 276 8.51 -23.76 24.26
CA SER A 276 7.93 -22.92 25.30
C SER A 276 7.13 -23.76 26.31
N ALA A 277 7.11 -23.33 27.56
CA ALA A 277 6.32 -23.97 28.61
C ALA A 277 4.82 -23.59 28.54
N THR A 278 4.48 -22.51 27.84
CA THR A 278 3.13 -21.93 27.78
C THR A 278 2.84 -21.29 26.41
N ASN A 279 1.55 -21.15 26.11
CA ASN A 279 1.00 -20.25 25.11
C ASN A 279 -0.24 -19.60 25.76
N ASN A 280 -0.22 -18.29 26.02
CA ASN A 280 -1.31 -17.59 26.69
C ASN A 280 -2.55 -17.35 25.79
N GLN A 281 -2.52 -17.80 24.53
CA GLN A 281 -3.63 -17.70 23.60
C GLN A 281 -4.98 -18.15 24.22
N PRO A 282 -6.01 -17.28 24.18
CA PRO A 282 -7.32 -17.53 24.78
C PRO A 282 -8.07 -18.73 24.21
N SER A 283 -8.44 -19.73 25.00
CA SER A 283 -9.30 -20.84 24.53
C SER A 283 -10.78 -20.51 24.71
N SER A 284 -11.62 -20.96 23.78
CA SER A 284 -13.07 -20.92 23.94
C SER A 284 -13.49 -21.77 25.16
N THR A 285 -14.04 -21.09 26.19
CA THR A 285 -14.29 -21.64 27.53
C THR A 285 -15.21 -22.86 27.59
N GLU A 286 -15.85 -23.22 26.49
CA GLU A 286 -16.85 -24.29 26.42
C GLU A 286 -16.36 -25.59 25.73
N PHE A 287 -15.17 -25.60 25.13
CA PHE A 287 -14.48 -26.84 24.69
C PHE A 287 -13.78 -27.58 25.86
N LEU A 288 -13.91 -27.05 27.08
CA LEU A 288 -13.42 -27.66 28.32
C LEU A 288 -14.27 -28.85 28.80
N VAL A 289 -15.21 -29.40 28.01
CA VAL A 289 -15.69 -30.78 28.25
C VAL A 289 -14.57 -31.74 27.86
N GLN A 290 -13.57 -31.80 28.75
CA GLN A 290 -12.47 -32.75 28.74
C GLN A 290 -13.03 -34.14 28.43
N PRO A 291 -12.55 -34.82 27.38
CA PRO A 291 -12.56 -36.28 27.40
C PRO A 291 -11.69 -36.66 28.59
N SER A 292 -12.32 -36.96 29.72
CA SER A 292 -11.65 -37.37 30.95
C SER A 292 -10.63 -38.46 30.62
N GLY A 293 -9.34 -38.14 30.68
CA GLY A 293 -8.25 -39.09 30.44
C GLY A 293 -7.39 -38.89 29.18
N ASN A 294 -7.53 -37.81 28.40
CA ASN A 294 -6.54 -37.49 27.35
C ASN A 294 -5.33 -36.73 27.95
N PRO A 295 -4.12 -37.32 28.03
CA PRO A 295 -2.92 -36.66 28.57
C PRO A 295 -2.41 -35.49 27.71
N ASN A 296 -3.00 -35.26 26.52
CA ASN A 296 -2.63 -34.18 25.60
C ASN A 296 -3.37 -32.86 25.86
N PHE A 297 -4.14 -32.73 26.94
CA PHE A 297 -4.96 -31.53 27.25
C PHE A 297 -4.60 -30.88 28.60
N GLY A 298 -3.32 -30.94 28.98
CA GLY A 298 -2.71 -30.03 29.98
C GLY A 298 -1.93 -28.92 29.26
N PRO A 299 -1.19 -28.04 29.96
CA PRO A 299 -0.20 -27.18 29.33
C PRO A 299 0.86 -28.08 28.69
N LEU A 300 0.61 -28.45 27.43
CA LEU A 300 1.57 -29.16 26.62
C LEU A 300 2.68 -28.18 26.29
N PRO A 301 3.94 -28.61 26.34
CA PRO A 301 5.04 -27.81 25.85
C PRO A 301 4.74 -27.32 24.43
N PHE A 302 4.78 -26.02 24.20
CA PHE A 302 4.44 -25.41 22.92
C PHE A 302 5.66 -25.45 22.00
N HIS A 303 5.61 -26.33 21.00
CA HIS A 303 6.76 -26.57 20.11
C HIS A 303 6.86 -25.48 19.04
N PRO A 304 8.09 -25.02 18.72
CA PRO A 304 8.35 -24.10 17.60
C PRO A 304 8.12 -24.73 16.21
N MET A 305 7.84 -26.03 16.14
CA MET A 305 7.53 -26.72 14.90
C MET A 305 6.04 -26.63 14.64
N LYS A 306 5.67 -26.06 13.50
CA LYS A 306 4.28 -25.69 13.17
C LYS A 306 3.70 -26.52 12.04
N GLY A 307 4.57 -27.08 11.19
CA GLY A 307 4.16 -27.70 9.92
C GLY A 307 3.83 -26.64 8.86
N PRO A 308 3.28 -27.07 7.71
CA PRO A 308 2.85 -26.16 6.66
C PRO A 308 1.73 -25.22 7.13
N MET A 309 1.88 -23.94 6.84
CA MET A 309 0.90 -22.90 7.09
C MET A 309 0.82 -21.95 5.90
N THR A 310 -0.39 -21.64 5.48
CA THR A 310 -0.66 -20.63 4.46
C THR A 310 -0.41 -19.24 4.99
N THR A 311 0.11 -18.36 4.15
CA THR A 311 0.24 -16.95 4.49
C THR A 311 -1.12 -16.38 4.89
N GLN A 312 -1.18 -15.61 5.99
CA GLN A 312 -2.37 -14.85 6.39
C GLN A 312 -2.26 -13.41 5.89
N THR A 313 -3.40 -12.77 5.66
CA THR A 313 -3.42 -11.35 5.27
C THR A 313 -3.01 -10.50 6.47
N LEU A 314 -2.22 -9.46 6.24
CA LEU A 314 -1.92 -8.45 7.28
C LEU A 314 -3.02 -7.38 7.35
N ARG A 315 -4.03 -7.44 6.49
CA ARG A 315 -5.16 -6.52 6.48
C ARG A 315 -6.21 -6.96 7.50
N GLY A 316 -6.72 -6.00 8.27
CA GLY A 316 -7.79 -6.21 9.23
C GLY A 316 -7.36 -6.92 10.51
N MET A 317 -6.08 -6.92 10.86
CA MET A 317 -5.57 -7.63 12.04
C MET A 317 -6.03 -7.02 13.38
N ALA A 318 -6.40 -5.74 13.40
CA ALA A 318 -7.01 -5.11 14.57
C ALA A 318 -8.23 -5.93 15.05
N THR A 319 -8.48 -5.92 16.36
CA THR A 319 -9.63 -6.55 17.06
C THR A 319 -9.67 -8.08 17.10
N HIS A 320 -8.58 -8.78 16.75
CA HIS A 320 -8.51 -10.23 16.72
C HIS A 320 -7.55 -10.85 17.74
N GLY A 321 -7.01 -10.08 18.69
CA GLY A 321 -6.10 -10.55 19.74
C GLY A 321 -4.81 -11.21 19.25
N GLY A 322 -4.46 -12.37 19.83
CA GLY A 322 -3.18 -13.06 19.59
C GLY A 322 -2.94 -13.34 18.11
N MET A 323 -1.72 -13.17 17.61
CA MET A 323 -1.42 -13.25 16.18
C MET A 323 -0.92 -14.63 15.76
N HIS A 324 -0.91 -14.88 14.43
CA HIS A 324 -0.54 -16.15 13.77
C HIS A 324 -1.61 -17.26 13.92
N TRP A 325 -1.47 -18.37 13.18
CA TRP A 325 -2.49 -19.44 13.10
C TRP A 325 -2.76 -20.12 14.45
N ARG A 326 -1.74 -20.17 15.33
CA ARG A 326 -1.83 -20.82 16.65
C ARG A 326 -1.97 -19.81 17.79
N GLY A 327 -2.13 -18.51 17.48
CA GLY A 327 -2.05 -17.44 18.48
C GLY A 327 -0.70 -17.33 19.18
N ASP A 328 0.35 -17.97 18.64
CA ASP A 328 1.64 -18.19 19.28
C ASP A 328 2.55 -16.96 19.32
N ARG A 329 2.00 -15.80 18.99
CA ARG A 329 2.61 -14.49 19.22
C ARG A 329 1.99 -13.72 20.37
N ALA A 330 0.97 -14.28 21.05
CA ALA A 330 0.56 -13.79 22.37
C ALA A 330 1.75 -13.82 23.37
N ASP A 331 2.65 -14.79 23.21
CA ASP A 331 3.91 -14.86 23.94
C ASP A 331 5.09 -14.72 22.96
N GLY A 332 6.22 -14.17 23.42
CA GLY A 332 7.40 -14.06 22.58
C GLY A 332 8.55 -13.24 23.17
N PHE A 333 9.22 -12.49 22.29
CA PHE A 333 10.41 -11.70 22.60
C PHE A 333 10.20 -10.72 23.77
N PHE A 334 9.01 -10.13 23.87
CA PHE A 334 8.65 -9.17 24.92
C PHE A 334 8.08 -9.80 26.18
N GLY A 335 8.06 -11.13 26.26
CA GLY A 335 7.45 -11.89 27.34
C GLY A 335 6.06 -12.38 26.96
N ALA A 336 5.23 -12.58 27.98
CA ALA A 336 3.89 -13.14 27.82
C ALA A 336 2.82 -12.05 27.96
N ASP A 337 1.81 -12.07 27.10
CA ASP A 337 0.63 -11.20 27.21
C ASP A 337 -0.16 -11.58 28.48
N PRO A 338 -0.64 -10.61 29.29
CA PRO A 338 -1.48 -10.89 30.45
C PRO A 338 -2.88 -11.43 30.13
N CYS A 339 -3.26 -11.62 28.86
CA CYS A 339 -4.51 -12.30 28.50
C CYS A 339 -4.60 -13.69 29.15
N ASP A 340 -5.78 -14.00 29.71
CA ASP A 340 -5.96 -15.14 30.60
C ASP A 340 -7.42 -15.66 30.55
N ASN A 341 -7.60 -16.97 30.29
CA ASN A 341 -8.90 -17.67 30.34
C ASN A 341 -9.18 -18.35 31.69
N SER A 342 -8.25 -18.26 32.64
CA SER A 342 -8.37 -18.83 33.98
C SER A 342 -8.53 -17.75 35.06
N GLY A 343 -8.38 -16.48 34.68
CA GLY A 343 -8.43 -15.33 35.56
C GLY A 343 -9.79 -14.63 35.61
N PRO A 344 -10.05 -13.82 36.66
CA PRO A 344 -11.31 -13.09 36.83
C PRO A 344 -11.53 -11.94 35.82
N SER A 345 -10.58 -11.68 34.91
CA SER A 345 -10.61 -10.58 33.95
C SER A 345 -11.27 -10.94 32.60
N ASN A 346 -11.19 -12.20 32.14
CA ASN A 346 -11.64 -12.61 30.80
C ASN A 346 -11.14 -11.65 29.70
N ALA A 347 -9.87 -11.23 29.80
CA ALA A 347 -9.28 -10.21 28.95
C ALA A 347 -8.78 -10.82 27.64
N ASP A 348 -9.13 -10.18 26.53
CA ASP A 348 -8.61 -10.51 25.20
C ASP A 348 -7.12 -10.13 25.11
N CYS A 349 -6.34 -10.82 24.27
CA CYS A 349 -4.94 -10.46 24.06
C CYS A 349 -4.80 -9.14 23.30
N ASP A 350 -3.70 -8.45 23.53
CA ASP A 350 -3.36 -7.19 22.90
C ASP A 350 -2.74 -7.47 21.51
N GLU A 351 -3.39 -6.96 20.45
CA GLU A 351 -2.93 -7.14 19.08
C GLU A 351 -1.57 -6.46 18.83
N ALA A 352 -1.32 -5.31 19.45
CA ALA A 352 -0.08 -4.57 19.27
C ALA A 352 1.08 -5.28 19.97
N PHE A 353 0.85 -5.77 21.19
CA PHE A 353 1.82 -6.62 21.90
C PHE A 353 2.12 -7.89 21.09
N SER A 354 1.06 -8.55 20.60
CA SER A 354 1.20 -9.76 19.81
C SER A 354 1.93 -9.52 18.49
N PHE A 355 1.64 -8.42 17.79
CA PHE A 355 2.34 -8.09 16.57
C PHE A 355 3.81 -7.71 16.83
N ASN A 356 4.10 -6.95 17.90
CA ASN A 356 5.46 -6.63 18.32
C ASN A 356 6.32 -7.89 18.51
N ASN A 357 5.76 -9.02 18.97
CA ASN A 357 6.50 -10.27 19.12
C ASN A 357 6.98 -10.90 17.79
N PHE A 358 6.56 -10.42 16.62
CA PHE A 358 7.16 -10.78 15.33
C PHE A 358 8.52 -10.14 15.07
N ILE A 359 9.04 -9.30 15.97
CA ILE A 359 10.38 -8.70 15.87
C ILE A 359 11.50 -9.73 15.60
N VAL A 360 11.32 -10.98 16.04
CA VAL A 360 12.27 -12.08 15.80
C VAL A 360 12.34 -12.53 14.34
N ALA A 361 11.30 -12.26 13.53
CA ALA A 361 11.27 -12.63 12.12
C ALA A 361 12.25 -11.81 11.27
N PHE A 362 12.65 -10.61 11.72
CA PHE A 362 13.67 -9.83 11.02
C PHE A 362 15.00 -10.59 10.95
N GLU A 363 15.42 -11.21 12.06
CA GLU A 363 16.62 -12.04 12.09
C GLU A 363 16.31 -13.45 11.55
N GLY A 364 15.37 -14.16 12.16
CA GLY A 364 15.14 -15.59 11.91
C GLY A 364 14.52 -15.94 10.55
N LEU A 365 13.89 -14.98 9.86
CA LEU A 365 13.25 -15.19 8.56
C LEU A 365 13.86 -14.29 7.48
N LEU A 366 13.95 -12.98 7.70
CA LEU A 366 14.51 -12.03 6.73
C LEU A 366 16.05 -11.98 6.74
N GLY A 367 16.69 -12.68 7.68
CA GLY A 367 18.14 -12.80 7.75
C GLY A 367 18.87 -11.51 8.09
N LYS A 368 18.20 -10.54 8.70
CA LYS A 368 18.82 -9.30 9.19
C LYS A 368 19.87 -9.60 10.27
N ASP A 369 20.92 -8.78 10.34
CA ASP A 369 21.87 -8.77 11.46
C ASP A 369 21.16 -8.28 12.73
N GLY A 370 20.75 -9.22 13.59
CA GLY A 370 19.89 -8.97 14.73
C GLY A 370 18.48 -8.48 14.35
N THR A 371 17.77 -7.98 15.35
CA THR A 371 16.43 -7.41 15.16
C THR A 371 16.49 -5.91 14.91
N ILE A 372 15.38 -5.33 14.41
CA ILE A 372 15.15 -3.89 14.53
C ILE A 372 14.98 -3.48 16.01
N SER A 373 15.02 -2.18 16.30
CA SER A 373 14.76 -1.66 17.64
C SER A 373 13.28 -1.77 18.02
N GLN A 374 12.98 -1.73 19.33
CA GLN A 374 11.60 -1.76 19.82
C GLN A 374 10.77 -0.58 19.31
N SER A 375 11.39 0.60 19.18
CA SER A 375 10.72 1.79 18.64
C SER A 375 10.38 1.65 17.16
N GLU A 376 11.27 1.05 16.37
CA GLU A 376 11.00 0.76 14.95
C GLU A 376 9.92 -0.31 14.80
N MET A 377 9.94 -1.35 15.65
CA MET A 377 8.87 -2.35 15.66
C MET A 377 7.53 -1.71 16.00
N GLN A 378 7.48 -0.79 16.97
CA GLN A 378 6.26 -0.07 17.29
C GLN A 378 5.76 0.79 16.13
N GLN A 379 6.64 1.48 15.40
CA GLN A 379 6.25 2.21 14.18
C GLN A 379 5.63 1.26 13.13
N PHE A 380 6.20 0.07 12.96
CA PHE A 380 5.63 -0.93 12.07
C PHE A 380 4.25 -1.41 12.56
N THR A 381 4.12 -1.69 13.86
CA THR A 381 2.85 -2.07 14.51
C THR A 381 1.77 -1.00 14.32
N ASP A 382 2.10 0.27 14.54
CA ASP A 382 1.16 1.39 14.40
C ASP A 382 0.63 1.51 12.97
N PHE A 383 1.49 1.29 11.97
CA PHE A 383 1.11 1.28 10.56
C PHE A 383 0.29 0.03 10.20
N ILE A 384 0.77 -1.17 10.50
CA ILE A 384 0.18 -2.40 9.99
C ILE A 384 -1.24 -2.62 10.54
N LEU A 385 -1.50 -2.21 11.78
CA LEU A 385 -2.81 -2.32 12.40
C LEU A 385 -3.84 -1.35 11.81
N GLN A 386 -3.42 -0.37 10.98
CA GLN A 386 -4.36 0.45 10.20
C GLN A 386 -4.81 -0.20 8.89
N LEU A 387 -4.12 -1.25 8.41
CA LEU A 387 -4.50 -1.88 7.16
C LEU A 387 -5.86 -2.55 7.31
N ARG A 388 -6.78 -2.28 6.38
CA ARG A 388 -8.14 -2.80 6.37
C ARG A 388 -8.36 -3.69 5.16
N LEU A 389 -9.25 -4.67 5.31
CA LEU A 389 -9.75 -5.40 4.16
C LEU A 389 -10.67 -4.48 3.33
N PRO A 390 -10.61 -4.58 1.98
CA PRO A 390 -11.60 -3.90 1.15
C PRO A 390 -12.99 -4.52 1.37
N PRO A 391 -14.06 -3.83 0.95
CA PRO A 391 -15.38 -4.44 0.94
C PRO A 391 -15.38 -5.75 0.15
N ASN A 392 -16.16 -6.73 0.61
CA ASN A 392 -16.24 -8.04 -0.03
C ASN A 392 -16.86 -7.90 -1.44
N PRO A 393 -16.16 -8.29 -2.52
CA PRO A 393 -16.64 -8.11 -3.89
C PRO A 393 -17.80 -9.02 -4.28
N ILE A 394 -18.12 -10.04 -3.47
CA ILE A 394 -19.25 -10.95 -3.68
C ILE A 394 -20.54 -10.38 -3.06
N ALA A 395 -20.43 -9.48 -2.09
CA ALA A 395 -21.59 -8.85 -1.46
C ALA A 395 -22.28 -7.88 -2.42
N GLU A 396 -23.61 -7.84 -2.39
CA GLU A 396 -24.37 -6.85 -3.15
C GLU A 396 -24.08 -5.45 -2.61
N LEU A 397 -24.02 -4.48 -3.51
CA LEU A 397 -23.60 -3.12 -3.16
C LEU A 397 -24.56 -2.40 -2.22
N ASP A 398 -25.82 -2.81 -2.17
CA ASP A 398 -26.83 -2.30 -1.24
C ASP A 398 -26.87 -3.07 0.10
N GLY A 399 -25.92 -3.98 0.32
CA GLY A 399 -25.83 -4.82 1.51
C GLY A 399 -26.88 -5.94 1.59
N SER A 400 -27.72 -6.10 0.57
CA SER A 400 -28.71 -7.18 0.56
C SER A 400 -28.06 -8.56 0.35
N LEU A 401 -28.71 -9.60 0.87
CA LEU A 401 -28.31 -10.98 0.64
C LEU A 401 -29.15 -11.57 -0.49
N THR A 402 -28.51 -12.32 -1.39
CA THR A 402 -29.22 -13.23 -2.29
C THR A 402 -29.98 -14.29 -1.49
N GLN A 403 -30.94 -14.99 -2.12
CA GLN A 403 -31.72 -16.02 -1.42
C GLN A 403 -30.81 -17.09 -0.77
N GLN A 404 -29.80 -17.58 -1.49
CA GLN A 404 -28.85 -18.58 -0.97
C GLN A 404 -28.03 -18.03 0.21
N GLN A 405 -27.52 -16.80 0.11
CA GLN A 405 -26.80 -16.16 1.22
C GLN A 405 -27.71 -15.93 2.43
N SER A 406 -28.97 -15.56 2.22
CA SER A 406 -29.96 -15.39 3.29
C SER A 406 -30.25 -16.72 3.99
N ASP A 407 -30.45 -17.80 3.23
CA ASP A 407 -30.69 -19.14 3.78
C ASP A 407 -29.45 -19.66 4.54
N GLY A 408 -28.25 -19.44 3.98
CA GLY A 408 -26.98 -19.75 4.63
C GLY A 408 -26.74 -18.97 5.91
N SER A 409 -27.04 -17.67 5.91
CA SER A 409 -26.97 -16.81 7.09
C SER A 409 -27.92 -17.31 8.19
N ALA A 410 -29.16 -17.68 7.83
CA ALA A 410 -30.12 -18.23 8.78
C ALA A 410 -29.62 -19.54 9.43
N PHE A 411 -28.90 -20.38 8.68
CA PHE A 411 -28.24 -21.56 9.25
C PHE A 411 -27.05 -21.17 10.14
N PHE A 412 -26.17 -20.28 9.68
CA PHE A 412 -24.96 -19.86 10.40
C PHE A 412 -25.25 -19.37 11.83
N PHE A 413 -26.35 -18.63 12.01
CA PHE A 413 -26.78 -18.08 13.31
C PHE A 413 -27.83 -18.94 14.04
N GLY A 414 -28.41 -19.93 13.36
CA GLY A 414 -29.57 -20.67 13.85
C GLY A 414 -29.19 -21.98 14.54
N PRO A 415 -29.38 -23.13 13.86
CA PRO A 415 -29.19 -24.45 14.43
C PRO A 415 -27.73 -24.75 14.81
N THR A 416 -27.56 -25.67 15.76
CA THR A 416 -26.26 -26.28 16.06
C THR A 416 -25.70 -26.95 14.80
N SER A 417 -24.50 -26.54 14.40
CA SER A 417 -23.77 -27.04 13.25
C SER A 417 -22.77 -28.13 13.60
N ASP A 418 -22.11 -28.11 14.77
CA ASP A 418 -20.91 -28.92 15.06
C ASP A 418 -21.02 -29.83 16.30
N THR A 419 -22.23 -30.31 16.61
CA THR A 419 -22.62 -31.04 17.83
C THR A 419 -22.68 -30.23 19.13
N LEU A 420 -22.04 -29.05 19.20
CA LEU A 420 -22.04 -28.19 20.38
C LEU A 420 -22.60 -26.79 20.10
N PHE A 421 -22.16 -26.14 19.03
CA PHE A 421 -22.45 -24.76 18.64
C PHE A 421 -23.05 -24.65 17.24
N ASN A 422 -23.67 -23.51 16.97
CA ASN A 422 -23.84 -23.04 15.60
C ASN A 422 -22.52 -22.44 15.10
N CYS A 423 -22.42 -22.10 13.81
CA CYS A 423 -21.18 -21.59 13.23
C CYS A 423 -20.70 -20.32 13.95
N ASN A 424 -21.62 -19.43 14.32
CA ASN A 424 -21.32 -18.18 15.03
C ASN A 424 -20.75 -18.39 16.45
N GLY A 425 -20.94 -19.55 17.07
CA GLY A 425 -20.41 -19.82 18.41
C GLY A 425 -18.88 -19.80 18.45
N CYS A 426 -18.23 -20.23 17.38
CA CYS A 426 -16.77 -20.11 17.20
C CYS A 426 -16.45 -18.93 16.28
N HIS A 427 -17.10 -18.86 15.11
CA HIS A 427 -16.86 -17.83 14.11
C HIS A 427 -17.75 -16.60 14.32
N THR A 428 -17.53 -15.89 15.44
CA THR A 428 -18.37 -14.76 15.85
C THR A 428 -18.40 -13.63 14.81
N LEU A 429 -19.61 -13.28 14.32
CA LEU A 429 -19.89 -12.03 13.62
C LEU A 429 -20.55 -11.06 14.59
N ASN A 430 -19.80 -10.05 15.04
CA ASN A 430 -20.30 -8.93 15.82
C ASN A 430 -19.55 -7.65 15.44
N PRO A 431 -19.98 -6.94 14.37
CA PRO A 431 -19.30 -5.75 13.87
C PRO A 431 -19.14 -4.64 14.92
N ALA A 432 -20.09 -4.52 15.85
CA ALA A 432 -20.03 -3.55 16.95
C ALA A 432 -18.90 -3.82 17.95
N GLN A 433 -18.33 -5.03 17.95
CA GLN A 433 -17.15 -5.42 18.74
C GLN A 433 -15.91 -5.67 17.86
N GLY A 434 -16.01 -5.50 16.54
CA GLY A 434 -14.91 -5.75 15.61
C GLY A 434 -14.71 -7.22 15.25
N PHE A 435 -15.70 -8.09 15.52
CA PHE A 435 -15.58 -9.52 15.24
C PHE A 435 -16.20 -9.86 13.88
N PHE A 436 -15.40 -10.44 13.00
CA PHE A 436 -15.80 -10.81 11.64
C PHE A 436 -15.41 -12.27 11.32
N GLY A 437 -16.02 -13.17 12.08
CA GLY A 437 -15.81 -14.61 11.95
C GLY A 437 -14.76 -15.15 12.92
N ALA A 438 -14.33 -14.35 13.89
CA ALA A 438 -13.47 -14.75 15.00
C ALA A 438 -13.58 -13.71 16.13
N ASP A 439 -13.53 -14.17 17.37
CA ASP A 439 -13.50 -13.36 18.59
C ASP A 439 -12.11 -13.37 19.28
N GLY A 440 -11.08 -13.80 18.53
CA GLY A 440 -9.71 -13.86 19.00
C GLY A 440 -9.35 -15.11 19.82
N ARG A 441 -10.26 -16.09 19.96
CA ARG A 441 -10.01 -17.32 20.71
C ARG A 441 -9.48 -18.48 19.84
N GLU A 442 -8.97 -19.51 20.49
CA GLU A 442 -8.58 -20.79 19.91
C GLU A 442 -9.56 -21.92 20.22
N SER A 443 -9.53 -22.94 19.38
CA SER A 443 -10.29 -24.17 19.52
C SER A 443 -9.40 -25.40 19.24
N PHE A 444 -9.86 -26.56 19.70
CA PHE A 444 -9.19 -27.81 19.42
C PHE A 444 -9.78 -28.47 18.17
N GLU A 445 -8.96 -28.57 17.13
CA GLU A 445 -9.38 -29.07 15.82
C GLU A 445 -8.86 -30.50 15.54
N ASN A 446 -8.57 -31.28 16.58
CA ASN A 446 -7.94 -32.60 16.46
C ASN A 446 -6.56 -32.55 15.78
N GLU A 447 -5.89 -31.41 15.89
CA GLU A 447 -4.52 -31.16 15.46
C GLU A 447 -3.53 -31.33 16.62
N PRO A 448 -2.21 -31.48 16.35
CA PRO A 448 -1.19 -31.60 17.40
C PRO A 448 -1.15 -30.42 18.38
N GLN A 449 -1.66 -29.25 17.98
CA GLN A 449 -1.79 -28.04 18.78
C GLN A 449 -3.10 -27.34 18.44
N ASN A 450 -3.63 -26.58 19.40
CA ASN A 450 -4.80 -25.74 19.18
C ASN A 450 -4.52 -24.68 18.13
N GLN A 451 -5.58 -24.29 17.42
CA GLN A 451 -5.52 -23.26 16.39
C GLN A 451 -6.40 -22.10 16.81
N LYS A 452 -5.91 -20.88 16.58
CA LYS A 452 -6.72 -19.69 16.68
C LYS A 452 -7.83 -19.79 15.64
N ILE A 453 -9.06 -19.49 16.06
CA ILE A 453 -10.21 -19.40 15.17
C ILE A 453 -9.95 -18.27 14.18
N ALA A 454 -9.87 -18.62 12.90
CA ALA A 454 -9.59 -17.67 11.84
C ALA A 454 -10.83 -16.84 11.49
N HIS A 455 -10.61 -15.55 11.20
CA HIS A 455 -11.67 -14.69 10.67
C HIS A 455 -12.12 -15.17 9.27
N LEU A 456 -13.32 -14.75 8.83
CA LEU A 456 -13.91 -15.24 7.59
C LEU A 456 -13.95 -14.21 6.44
N ARG A 457 -13.53 -12.96 6.69
CA ARG A 457 -13.68 -11.80 5.78
C ARG A 457 -13.11 -11.97 4.36
N ASN A 458 -12.03 -12.73 4.16
CA ASN A 458 -11.32 -12.80 2.87
C ASN A 458 -11.30 -14.20 2.25
N GLN A 459 -12.22 -15.08 2.66
CA GLN A 459 -12.32 -16.44 2.13
C GLN A 459 -12.46 -16.51 0.61
N TYR A 460 -13.11 -15.51 -0.01
CA TYR A 460 -13.26 -15.41 -1.45
C TYR A 460 -11.92 -15.35 -2.22
N GLN A 461 -10.82 -14.96 -1.57
CA GLN A 461 -9.50 -14.90 -2.21
C GLN A 461 -8.86 -16.28 -2.37
N LYS A 462 -9.27 -17.25 -1.54
CA LYS A 462 -8.71 -18.62 -1.47
C LYS A 462 -9.38 -19.63 -2.42
N ILE A 463 -10.25 -19.16 -3.33
CA ILE A 463 -10.89 -20.00 -4.33
C ILE A 463 -9.88 -20.32 -5.45
N GLY A 464 -9.78 -21.60 -5.84
CA GLY A 464 -8.94 -22.02 -6.97
C GLY A 464 -8.31 -23.40 -6.81
N MET A 465 -8.46 -24.02 -5.64
CA MET A 465 -8.21 -25.44 -5.43
C MET A 465 -9.55 -26.20 -5.55
N PHE A 466 -9.63 -27.19 -6.44
CA PHE A 466 -10.81 -28.00 -6.78
C PHE A 466 -10.67 -29.48 -6.38
N HIS A 467 -9.65 -29.84 -5.60
CA HIS A 467 -9.44 -31.21 -5.12
C HIS A 467 -10.40 -31.58 -3.97
N SER A 468 -11.02 -32.76 -3.99
CA SER A 468 -11.81 -33.31 -2.88
C SER A 468 -11.02 -34.39 -2.14
N SER A 469 -10.48 -34.07 -0.96
CA SER A 469 -9.67 -35.00 -0.16
C SER A 469 -10.46 -36.19 0.41
N ALA A 470 -11.80 -36.16 0.37
CA ALA A 470 -12.64 -37.15 1.02
C ALA A 470 -12.72 -38.53 0.33
N LEU A 471 -12.29 -38.68 -0.94
CA LEU A 471 -12.54 -39.91 -1.71
C LEU A 471 -11.33 -40.54 -2.42
N GLY A 472 -10.12 -40.00 -2.28
CA GLY A 472 -8.93 -40.59 -2.90
C GLY A 472 -9.05 -40.70 -4.42
N GLY A 473 -8.61 -39.65 -5.11
CA GLY A 473 -8.46 -39.63 -6.57
C GLY A 473 -7.59 -38.43 -6.97
N PRO A 474 -6.90 -38.46 -8.12
CA PRO A 474 -6.08 -37.34 -8.54
C PRO A 474 -6.97 -36.10 -8.68
N GLY A 475 -6.70 -35.07 -7.89
CA GLY A 475 -7.24 -33.74 -8.15
C GLY A 475 -6.70 -33.31 -9.50
N GLY A 476 -7.57 -32.87 -10.41
CA GLY A 476 -7.14 -32.34 -11.70
C GLY A 476 -6.23 -31.12 -11.55
N ASP A 477 -6.02 -30.41 -12.63
CA ASP A 477 -5.30 -29.13 -12.62
C ASP A 477 -6.01 -28.11 -11.71
N GLN A 478 -5.30 -27.58 -10.71
CA GLN A 478 -5.80 -26.48 -9.87
C GLN A 478 -5.51 -25.12 -10.53
N ILE A 479 -6.33 -24.10 -10.23
CA ILE A 479 -6.13 -22.74 -10.73
C ILE A 479 -5.31 -21.89 -9.74
N ARG A 480 -5.39 -22.19 -8.44
CA ARG A 480 -4.57 -21.56 -7.37
C ARG A 480 -4.09 -22.63 -6.40
N GLY A 481 -2.85 -22.49 -5.94
CA GLY A 481 -2.06 -23.52 -5.25
C GLY A 481 -2.72 -24.17 -4.04
N PHE A 482 -3.04 -23.36 -3.04
CA PHE A 482 -3.47 -23.80 -1.70
C PHE A 482 -4.85 -23.21 -1.37
N GLY A 483 -5.70 -24.02 -0.72
CA GLY A 483 -7.07 -23.66 -0.41
C GLY A 483 -7.29 -23.20 1.04
N PHE A 484 -8.29 -23.79 1.68
CA PHE A 484 -8.75 -23.52 3.04
C PHE A 484 -8.02 -24.39 4.08
N LEU A 485 -8.27 -24.11 5.36
CA LEU A 485 -7.48 -24.53 6.54
C LEU A 485 -6.14 -23.81 6.68
N HIS A 486 -5.51 -23.97 7.85
CA HIS A 486 -4.21 -23.36 8.12
C HIS A 486 -3.15 -23.86 7.14
N ASP A 487 -3.17 -25.14 6.75
CA ASP A 487 -2.19 -25.76 5.85
C ASP A 487 -2.56 -25.67 4.35
N GLY A 488 -3.74 -25.16 4.03
CA GLY A 488 -4.23 -24.98 2.67
C GLY A 488 -4.67 -26.28 1.99
N SER A 489 -4.93 -27.35 2.74
CA SER A 489 -5.20 -28.70 2.20
C SER A 489 -6.62 -28.93 1.67
N VAL A 490 -7.57 -28.01 1.89
CA VAL A 490 -8.99 -28.18 1.53
C VAL A 490 -9.38 -27.26 0.38
N GLY A 491 -9.97 -27.79 -0.69
CA GLY A 491 -10.23 -27.03 -1.91
C GLY A 491 -11.36 -25.99 -1.82
N SER A 492 -12.44 -26.30 -1.10
CA SER A 492 -13.59 -25.40 -0.97
C SER A 492 -14.21 -25.41 0.43
N VAL A 493 -15.02 -24.39 0.72
CA VAL A 493 -15.80 -24.33 1.95
C VAL A 493 -16.81 -25.48 1.98
N ASP A 494 -17.48 -25.81 0.87
CA ASP A 494 -18.36 -26.99 0.78
C ASP A 494 -17.66 -28.28 1.20
N GLN A 495 -16.42 -28.50 0.75
CA GLN A 495 -15.67 -29.70 1.10
C GLN A 495 -15.29 -29.74 2.58
N PHE A 496 -14.87 -28.61 3.14
CA PHE A 496 -14.62 -28.50 4.58
C PHE A 496 -15.88 -28.86 5.38
N LEU A 497 -17.03 -28.34 4.97
CA LEU A 497 -18.33 -28.55 5.60
C LEU A 497 -18.91 -29.97 5.40
N GLN A 498 -18.28 -30.83 4.58
CA GLN A 498 -18.66 -32.25 4.46
C GLN A 498 -18.09 -33.11 5.59
N ASN A 499 -17.19 -32.58 6.43
CA ASN A 499 -16.65 -33.32 7.56
C ASN A 499 -17.77 -33.74 8.54
N ASN A 500 -17.66 -34.95 9.11
CA ASN A 500 -18.68 -35.57 9.97
C ASN A 500 -18.99 -34.81 11.26
N VAL A 501 -18.16 -33.83 11.63
CA VAL A 501 -18.45 -32.92 12.74
C VAL A 501 -19.66 -32.03 12.42
N PHE A 502 -19.85 -31.67 11.14
CA PHE A 502 -20.93 -30.79 10.72
C PHE A 502 -22.25 -31.54 10.44
N GLN A 503 -23.37 -30.94 10.83
CA GLN A 503 -24.71 -31.49 10.69
C GLN A 503 -25.56 -30.65 9.74
N PHE A 504 -25.72 -31.14 8.50
CA PHE A 504 -26.60 -30.54 7.49
C PHE A 504 -27.74 -31.49 7.13
N ASN A 505 -28.94 -30.94 6.96
CA ASN A 505 -30.15 -31.67 6.53
C ASN A 505 -30.14 -31.97 5.03
N SER A 506 -29.37 -31.20 4.24
CA SER A 506 -29.26 -31.40 2.80
C SER A 506 -27.96 -30.81 2.23
N THR A 507 -27.58 -31.23 1.02
CA THR A 507 -26.50 -30.58 0.26
C THR A 507 -26.78 -29.11 0.00
N GLN A 508 -28.04 -28.72 -0.28
CA GLN A 508 -28.38 -27.34 -0.59
C GLN A 508 -28.13 -26.42 0.61
N GLU A 509 -28.55 -26.83 1.81
CA GLU A 509 -28.31 -26.06 3.04
C GLU A 509 -26.81 -25.80 3.29
N ARG A 510 -25.96 -26.79 3.00
CA ARG A 510 -24.50 -26.64 3.09
C ARG A 510 -23.94 -25.66 2.05
N LEU A 511 -24.42 -25.74 0.80
CA LEU A 511 -24.02 -24.81 -0.26
C LEU A 511 -24.51 -23.39 0.03
N ASP A 512 -25.68 -23.23 0.62
CA ASP A 512 -26.21 -21.93 1.05
C ASP A 512 -25.29 -21.28 2.10
N VAL A 513 -24.82 -22.06 3.08
CA VAL A 513 -23.81 -21.59 4.07
C VAL A 513 -22.51 -21.18 3.40
N GLU A 514 -22.01 -21.96 2.42
CA GLU A 514 -20.85 -21.56 1.63
C GLU A 514 -21.08 -20.22 0.92
N GLN A 515 -22.25 -19.99 0.31
CA GLN A 515 -22.55 -18.71 -0.34
C GLN A 515 -22.52 -17.53 0.64
N PHE A 516 -23.05 -17.71 1.86
CA PHE A 516 -22.96 -16.69 2.90
C PHE A 516 -21.52 -16.43 3.35
N MET A 517 -20.74 -17.49 3.58
CA MET A 517 -19.34 -17.40 3.99
C MET A 517 -18.44 -16.74 2.93
N LEU A 518 -18.68 -16.98 1.65
CA LEU A 518 -17.95 -16.30 0.58
C LEU A 518 -18.28 -14.80 0.49
N ALA A 519 -19.49 -14.41 0.89
CA ALA A 519 -19.95 -13.02 0.98
C ALA A 519 -19.86 -12.44 2.41
N PHE A 520 -19.02 -13.03 3.27
CA PHE A 520 -18.97 -12.64 4.68
C PHE A 520 -18.68 -11.14 4.83
N PRO A 521 -19.39 -10.42 5.73
CA PRO A 521 -19.17 -9.00 5.95
C PRO A 521 -17.73 -8.67 6.31
N SER A 522 -17.30 -7.47 5.93
CA SER A 522 -16.02 -6.87 6.31
C SER A 522 -16.25 -5.63 7.17
N ASP A 523 -15.17 -5.00 7.64
CA ASP A 523 -15.21 -3.73 8.38
C ASP A 523 -15.71 -2.52 7.57
N LEU A 524 -15.93 -2.71 6.26
CA LEU A 524 -16.45 -1.70 5.33
C LEU A 524 -17.72 -2.21 4.64
N ALA A 525 -18.69 -1.31 4.44
CA ALA A 525 -19.90 -1.62 3.66
C ALA A 525 -19.54 -1.91 2.18
N PRO A 526 -20.26 -2.82 1.49
CA PRO A 526 -20.00 -3.19 0.09
C PRO A 526 -19.90 -2.01 -0.89
N ILE A 527 -20.64 -0.93 -0.60
CA ILE A 527 -20.69 0.29 -1.42
C ILE A 527 -19.43 1.17 -1.33
N VAL A 528 -18.59 1.00 -0.30
CA VAL A 528 -17.40 1.83 -0.09
C VAL A 528 -16.42 1.68 -1.26
N GLY A 529 -15.88 2.80 -1.73
CA GLY A 529 -14.99 2.85 -2.89
C GLY A 529 -15.70 2.85 -4.25
N GLN A 530 -17.02 2.63 -4.29
CA GLN A 530 -17.77 2.75 -5.54
C GLN A 530 -17.81 4.20 -6.02
N GLN A 531 -17.57 4.39 -7.32
CA GLN A 531 -17.58 5.69 -7.98
C GLN A 531 -18.51 5.68 -9.20
N VAL A 532 -19.11 6.83 -9.50
CA VAL A 532 -19.88 7.02 -10.73
C VAL A 532 -19.79 8.47 -11.21
N THR A 533 -19.58 8.64 -12.51
CA THR A 533 -19.44 9.98 -13.13
C THR A 533 -20.69 10.35 -13.91
N LEU A 534 -21.34 11.43 -13.47
CA LEU A 534 -22.45 12.08 -14.14
C LEU A 534 -21.92 13.10 -15.16
N THR A 535 -22.45 13.02 -16.37
CA THR A 535 -22.20 13.96 -17.48
C THR A 535 -23.54 14.52 -17.95
N ALA A 536 -23.51 15.51 -18.85
CA ALA A 536 -24.72 16.05 -19.47
C ALA A 536 -25.63 15.00 -20.16
N ASN A 537 -25.08 13.84 -20.55
CA ASN A 537 -25.72 12.93 -21.50
C ASN A 537 -25.97 11.51 -20.97
N ASN A 538 -25.57 11.19 -19.73
CA ASN A 538 -25.63 9.81 -19.22
C ASN A 538 -26.51 9.62 -17.98
N ALA A 539 -27.25 10.64 -17.53
CA ALA A 539 -28.04 10.60 -16.30
C ALA A 539 -28.90 9.34 -16.18
N ALA A 540 -29.65 8.96 -17.22
CA ALA A 540 -30.49 7.76 -17.21
C ALA A 540 -29.72 6.45 -16.92
N ALA A 541 -28.43 6.37 -17.28
CA ALA A 541 -27.59 5.21 -17.03
C ALA A 541 -26.96 5.21 -15.62
N VAL A 542 -26.66 6.40 -15.07
CA VAL A 542 -25.89 6.53 -13.82
C VAL A 542 -26.74 6.90 -12.61
N ASP A 543 -27.90 7.52 -12.80
CA ASP A 543 -28.80 7.92 -11.71
C ASP A 543 -29.18 6.78 -10.78
N PRO A 544 -29.44 5.53 -11.24
CA PRO A 544 -29.67 4.40 -10.34
C PRO A 544 -28.48 4.17 -9.38
N ARG A 545 -27.25 4.29 -9.88
CA ARG A 545 -26.05 4.15 -9.06
C ARG A 545 -25.89 5.33 -8.10
N ILE A 546 -26.11 6.57 -8.54
CA ILE A 546 -26.05 7.75 -7.65
C ILE A 546 -27.10 7.64 -6.54
N ASN A 547 -28.33 7.19 -6.86
CA ASN A 547 -29.38 6.98 -5.87
C ASN A 547 -28.98 5.95 -4.82
N MET A 548 -28.28 4.88 -5.22
CA MET A 548 -27.73 3.89 -4.29
C MET A 548 -26.65 4.50 -3.37
N LEU A 549 -25.73 5.30 -3.92
CA LEU A 549 -24.73 6.02 -3.11
C LEU A 549 -25.38 6.99 -2.10
N VAL A 550 -26.44 7.69 -2.52
CA VAL A 550 -27.20 8.61 -1.66
C VAL A 550 -27.93 7.86 -0.53
N ALA A 551 -28.46 6.67 -0.82
CA ALA A 551 -29.08 5.81 0.18
C ALA A 551 -28.05 5.29 1.19
N ALA A 552 -26.91 4.79 0.72
CA ALA A 552 -25.81 4.32 1.56
C ALA A 552 -25.30 5.40 2.53
N ALA A 553 -25.16 6.64 2.05
CA ALA A 553 -24.73 7.76 2.89
C ALA A 553 -25.68 8.12 4.04
N GLN A 554 -26.87 7.52 4.09
CA GLN A 554 -27.88 7.67 5.14
C GLN A 554 -28.14 6.38 5.91
N ALA A 555 -27.65 5.24 5.40
CA ALA A 555 -27.86 3.93 6.00
C ALA A 555 -26.88 3.78 7.18
N PRO A 556 -27.36 3.47 8.41
CA PRO A 556 -26.49 3.18 9.54
C PRO A 556 -25.61 1.96 9.25
N PHE A 557 -24.37 1.99 9.75
CA PHE A 557 -23.43 0.89 9.61
C PHE A 557 -22.70 0.64 10.94
N ASP A 558 -22.70 -0.61 11.39
CA ASP A 558 -22.02 -1.02 12.60
C ASP A 558 -20.56 -1.36 12.28
N SER A 559 -19.61 -0.63 12.84
CA SER A 559 -18.18 -0.92 12.72
C SER A 559 -17.42 -0.42 13.94
N PHE A 560 -16.74 -1.32 14.64
CA PHE A 560 -15.91 -0.95 15.79
C PHE A 560 -14.74 -0.04 15.37
N VAL A 561 -14.05 -0.39 14.28
CA VAL A 561 -12.83 0.31 13.83
C VAL A 561 -13.10 1.66 13.16
N LEU A 562 -14.34 1.92 12.71
CA LEU A 562 -14.79 3.23 12.24
C LEU A 562 -15.45 4.07 13.35
N GLY A 563 -15.68 3.47 14.53
CA GLY A 563 -16.44 4.07 15.61
C GLY A 563 -17.95 3.80 15.51
N ALA A 564 -18.64 3.91 16.65
CA ALA A 564 -20.09 3.67 16.71
C ALA A 564 -20.90 4.78 16.02
N ASN A 565 -22.06 4.41 15.46
CA ASN A 565 -23.02 5.32 14.81
C ASN A 565 -22.51 5.98 13.51
N VAL A 566 -21.70 5.28 12.72
CA VAL A 566 -21.36 5.71 11.35
C VAL A 566 -22.46 5.30 10.36
N ASN A 567 -22.43 5.91 9.17
CA ASN A 567 -23.20 5.44 8.02
C ASN A 567 -22.34 4.54 7.13
N GLU A 568 -22.93 3.87 6.15
CA GLU A 568 -22.19 2.97 5.24
C GLU A 568 -21.05 3.68 4.49
N CYS A 569 -21.21 4.96 4.16
CA CYS A 569 -20.18 5.76 3.49
C CYS A 569 -20.33 7.26 3.76
N ASP A 570 -19.24 8.00 3.58
CA ASP A 570 -19.31 9.45 3.36
C ASP A 570 -19.50 9.71 1.86
N LEU A 571 -20.63 10.26 1.44
CA LEU A 571 -20.83 10.57 0.02
C LEU A 571 -20.17 11.89 -0.34
N VAL A 572 -19.13 11.79 -1.16
CA VAL A 572 -18.39 12.93 -1.70
C VAL A 572 -18.68 13.09 -3.19
N ALA A 573 -18.59 14.32 -3.68
CA ALA A 573 -18.58 14.59 -5.12
C ALA A 573 -17.42 15.53 -5.47
N LYS A 574 -16.82 15.31 -6.64
CA LYS A 574 -15.78 16.17 -7.22
C LYS A 574 -16.14 16.55 -8.65
N GLY A 575 -15.78 17.75 -9.05
CA GLY A 575 -16.07 18.27 -10.38
C GLY A 575 -15.40 19.61 -10.63
N GLN A 576 -15.94 20.38 -11.58
CA GLN A 576 -15.46 21.73 -11.86
C GLN A 576 -16.63 22.71 -11.98
N ILE A 577 -16.39 23.96 -11.56
CA ILE A 577 -17.24 25.11 -11.84
C ILE A 577 -16.37 26.19 -12.47
N SER A 578 -16.75 26.68 -13.66
CA SER A 578 -15.99 27.72 -14.39
C SER A 578 -14.50 27.37 -14.57
N GLY A 579 -14.19 26.08 -14.73
CA GLY A 579 -12.83 25.56 -14.90
C GLY A 579 -12.05 25.34 -13.59
N GLN A 580 -12.58 25.76 -12.43
CA GLN A 580 -11.96 25.52 -11.13
C GLN A 580 -12.40 24.19 -10.55
N SER A 581 -11.48 23.42 -9.97
CA SER A 581 -11.82 22.17 -9.26
C SER A 581 -12.66 22.50 -8.03
N ARG A 582 -13.74 21.74 -7.83
CA ARG A 582 -14.65 21.90 -6.70
C ARG A 582 -14.98 20.56 -6.07
N GLY A 583 -15.24 20.58 -4.77
CA GLY A 583 -15.68 19.42 -4.02
C GLY A 583 -16.89 19.66 -3.15
N TRP A 584 -17.60 18.56 -2.87
CA TRP A 584 -18.85 18.57 -2.12
C TRP A 584 -18.94 17.37 -1.18
N LEU A 585 -19.29 17.62 0.08
CA LEU A 585 -19.55 16.60 1.08
C LEU A 585 -21.03 16.57 1.43
N ARG A 586 -21.65 15.39 1.33
CA ARG A 586 -23.05 15.24 1.69
C ARG A 586 -23.25 15.40 3.21
N GLN A 587 -24.25 16.20 3.58
CA GLN A 587 -24.63 16.45 4.97
C GLN A 587 -25.87 15.66 5.38
N SER A 588 -26.12 15.53 6.69
CA SER A 588 -27.30 14.86 7.24
C SER A 588 -28.64 15.51 6.84
N SER A 589 -28.62 16.80 6.47
CA SER A 589 -29.77 17.53 5.93
C SER A 589 -30.25 17.03 4.56
N GLY A 590 -29.40 16.28 3.85
CA GLY A 590 -29.60 15.84 2.48
C GLY A 590 -28.99 16.74 1.41
N ASN A 591 -28.58 17.94 1.79
CA ASN A 591 -27.79 18.82 0.93
C ASN A 591 -26.31 18.43 0.97
N PHE A 592 -25.54 19.01 0.05
CA PHE A 592 -24.09 18.97 0.07
C PHE A 592 -23.53 20.30 0.59
N LEU A 593 -22.46 20.22 1.37
CA LEU A 593 -21.59 21.34 1.71
C LEU A 593 -20.51 21.40 0.64
N ASP A 594 -20.29 22.56 0.03
CA ASP A 594 -19.17 22.77 -0.88
C ASP A 594 -17.90 23.20 -0.12
N ASP A 595 -16.78 23.11 -0.81
CA ASP A 595 -15.45 23.56 -0.37
C ASP A 595 -15.28 25.07 -0.17
N THR A 596 -16.37 25.87 -0.24
CA THR A 596 -16.37 27.28 0.18
C THR A 596 -17.26 27.51 1.41
N GLY A 597 -17.90 26.45 1.91
CA GLY A 597 -18.82 26.49 3.04
C GLY A 597 -20.29 26.74 2.65
N ALA A 598 -20.60 26.82 1.35
CA ALA A 598 -21.95 27.01 0.86
C ALA A 598 -22.71 25.68 0.76
N SER A 599 -24.04 25.74 0.84
CA SER A 599 -24.90 24.55 0.72
C SER A 599 -25.56 24.48 -0.66
N ILE A 600 -25.51 23.31 -1.29
CA ILE A 600 -26.18 23.01 -2.57
C ILE A 600 -27.09 21.79 -2.42
N SER A 601 -28.28 21.83 -3.04
CA SER A 601 -29.17 20.66 -3.05
C SER A 601 -28.64 19.58 -4.00
N GLU A 602 -28.95 18.32 -3.72
CA GLU A 602 -28.56 17.20 -4.59
C GLU A 602 -29.07 17.40 -6.03
N ALA A 603 -30.30 17.87 -6.20
CA ALA A 603 -30.88 18.14 -7.51
C ALA A 603 -30.13 19.24 -8.28
N ALA A 604 -29.66 20.28 -7.58
CA ALA A 604 -28.86 21.34 -8.18
C ALA A 604 -27.45 20.84 -8.54
N LEU A 605 -26.82 20.04 -7.67
CA LEU A 605 -25.52 19.43 -7.92
C LEU A 605 -25.56 18.52 -9.17
N ARG A 606 -26.60 17.69 -9.30
CA ARG A 606 -26.82 16.83 -10.49
C ARG A 606 -27.13 17.62 -11.77
N ALA A 607 -27.53 18.89 -11.67
CA ALA A 607 -27.78 19.74 -12.83
C ALA A 607 -26.50 20.41 -13.37
N LEU A 608 -25.43 20.49 -12.58
CA LEU A 608 -24.18 21.16 -12.97
C LEU A 608 -23.57 20.62 -14.28
N PRO A 609 -23.54 19.31 -14.58
CA PRO A 609 -22.96 18.81 -15.82
C PRO A 609 -23.56 19.38 -17.12
N ALA A 610 -24.74 19.99 -17.08
CA ALA A 610 -25.35 20.62 -18.24
C ALA A 610 -24.72 21.98 -18.60
N THR A 611 -24.11 22.67 -17.64
CA THR A 611 -23.50 24.00 -17.82
C THR A 611 -22.00 24.03 -17.51
N GLU A 612 -21.53 23.10 -16.70
CA GLU A 612 -20.15 22.99 -16.23
C GLU A 612 -19.48 21.72 -16.79
N GLY A 613 -18.71 21.01 -15.96
CA GLY A 613 -18.08 19.73 -16.29
C GLY A 613 -18.77 18.51 -15.64
N PRO A 614 -18.27 17.30 -15.94
CA PRO A 614 -18.70 16.08 -15.26
C PRO A 614 -18.53 16.17 -13.74
N ILE A 615 -19.45 15.51 -13.01
CA ILE A 615 -19.38 15.36 -11.55
C ILE A 615 -19.22 13.88 -11.22
N THR A 616 -18.19 13.54 -10.46
CA THR A 616 -17.95 12.17 -9.97
C THR A 616 -18.38 12.06 -8.52
N PHE A 617 -19.31 11.14 -8.25
CA PHE A 617 -19.76 10.78 -6.91
C PHE A 617 -18.99 9.56 -6.43
N THR A 618 -18.55 9.59 -5.17
CA THR A 618 -17.79 8.50 -4.53
C THR A 618 -18.36 8.22 -3.14
N CYS A 619 -18.60 6.96 -2.81
CA CYS A 619 -18.77 6.54 -1.42
C CYS A 619 -17.38 6.38 -0.78
N ALA A 620 -16.94 7.38 -0.02
CA ALA A 620 -15.70 7.34 0.73
C ALA A 620 -15.86 6.53 2.02
N VAL A 621 -14.72 6.10 2.59
CA VAL A 621 -14.70 5.46 3.91
C VAL A 621 -15.28 6.45 4.93
N PRO A 622 -16.21 6.04 5.81
CA PRO A 622 -16.74 6.92 6.85
C PRO A 622 -15.64 7.59 7.67
N GLY A 623 -15.78 8.90 7.90
CA GLY A 623 -14.80 9.74 8.58
C GLY A 623 -13.75 10.37 7.67
N THR A 624 -13.66 9.98 6.39
CA THR A 624 -12.69 10.54 5.42
C THR A 624 -13.31 11.54 4.45
N GLY A 625 -14.62 11.76 4.54
CA GLY A 625 -15.37 12.61 3.61
C GLY A 625 -14.88 14.05 3.54
N THR A 626 -14.55 14.67 4.67
CA THR A 626 -14.03 16.06 4.71
C THR A 626 -12.73 16.17 3.91
N ARG A 627 -11.75 15.34 4.27
CA ARG A 627 -10.46 15.19 3.56
C ARG A 627 -10.59 14.97 2.07
N MET A 628 -11.49 14.07 1.69
CA MET A 628 -11.65 13.69 0.28
C MET A 628 -12.45 14.72 -0.52
N ALA A 629 -13.30 15.52 0.13
CA ALA A 629 -14.23 16.41 -0.55
C ALA A 629 -13.80 17.87 -0.49
N ILE A 630 -13.61 18.44 0.70
CA ILE A 630 -13.74 19.88 0.93
C ILE A 630 -12.58 20.53 1.71
N ASP A 631 -11.70 19.77 2.34
CA ASP A 631 -10.56 20.26 3.13
C ASP A 631 -9.48 19.17 3.11
N ARG A 632 -8.55 19.24 2.16
CA ARG A 632 -7.68 18.12 1.77
C ARG A 632 -6.55 17.84 2.75
N ASP A 633 -6.00 18.87 3.36
CA ASP A 633 -4.88 18.79 4.28
C ASP A 633 -5.32 18.84 5.76
N GLU A 634 -6.62 18.98 6.02
CA GLU A 634 -7.26 18.90 7.33
C GLU A 634 -6.81 20.01 8.30
N ASP A 635 -6.54 21.20 7.78
CA ASP A 635 -6.12 22.36 8.58
C ASP A 635 -7.29 23.27 9.03
N ALA A 636 -8.52 22.88 8.64
CA ALA A 636 -9.79 23.57 8.86
C ALA A 636 -10.08 24.80 7.97
N ALA A 637 -9.21 25.12 7.01
CA ALA A 637 -9.55 25.90 5.84
C ALA A 637 -10.15 24.98 4.77
N LEU A 638 -11.23 25.41 4.11
CA LEU A 638 -11.84 24.60 3.05
C LEU A 638 -11.12 24.87 1.73
N ASP A 639 -10.91 23.85 0.89
CA ASP A 639 -10.11 23.91 -0.36
C ASP A 639 -10.42 25.15 -1.25
N GLY A 640 -11.67 25.61 -1.27
CA GLY A 640 -12.10 26.75 -2.11
C GLY A 640 -11.87 28.13 -1.49
N ASN A 641 -11.56 28.20 -0.20
CA ASN A 641 -11.21 29.41 0.56
C ASN A 641 -9.77 29.36 1.11
N ASP A 642 -9.05 28.28 0.85
CA ASP A 642 -7.72 28.02 1.35
C ASP A 642 -6.67 28.56 0.35
N ASN A 643 -5.75 29.38 0.83
CA ASN A 643 -4.65 29.90 0.02
C ASN A 643 -3.48 28.91 -0.13
N CYS A 644 -3.50 27.79 0.60
CA CYS A 644 -2.64 26.62 0.40
C CYS A 644 -3.42 25.30 0.55
N PRO A 645 -4.33 24.93 -0.40
CA PRO A 645 -5.24 23.77 -0.31
C PRO A 645 -4.62 22.36 -0.20
N THR A 646 -3.31 22.28 -0.01
CA THR A 646 -2.51 21.06 -0.01
C THR A 646 -1.41 21.06 1.04
N VAL A 647 -1.26 22.16 1.78
CA VAL A 647 -0.21 22.38 2.77
C VAL A 647 -0.84 23.03 4.00
N VAL A 648 -0.89 22.27 5.10
CA VAL A 648 -1.46 22.71 6.38
C VAL A 648 -0.97 24.09 6.78
N ASN A 649 -1.88 25.08 6.82
CA ASN A 649 -1.57 26.46 7.13
C ASN A 649 -2.76 27.18 7.78
N VAL A 650 -3.22 26.67 8.94
CA VAL A 650 -4.37 27.17 9.72
C VAL A 650 -4.51 28.70 9.83
N ALA A 651 -3.39 29.43 9.85
CA ALA A 651 -3.36 30.89 9.96
C ALA A 651 -3.70 31.64 8.65
N GLN A 652 -3.64 30.98 7.49
CA GLN A 652 -3.94 31.51 6.16
C GLN A 652 -3.20 32.83 5.90
N THR A 653 -1.95 32.91 6.37
CA THR A 653 -1.10 34.10 6.17
C THR A 653 -0.70 34.19 4.70
N ASN A 654 -0.76 35.40 4.16
CA ASN A 654 -0.43 35.76 2.79
C ASN A 654 0.07 37.22 2.86
N THR A 655 1.39 37.39 2.75
CA THR A 655 2.08 38.68 3.01
C THR A 655 1.88 39.67 1.85
N ASP A 656 1.93 39.19 0.61
CA ASP A 656 1.94 39.99 -0.61
C ASP A 656 0.54 40.21 -1.24
N GLY A 657 -0.44 39.43 -0.80
CA GLY A 657 -1.83 39.47 -1.23
C GLY A 657 -2.15 38.69 -2.50
N ASP A 658 -1.29 37.77 -2.96
CA ASP A 658 -1.52 37.02 -4.19
C ASP A 658 -2.47 35.81 -3.98
N ALA A 659 -2.42 34.79 -4.85
CA ALA A 659 -3.28 33.61 -4.73
C ALA A 659 -2.74 32.53 -3.78
N GLN A 660 -1.46 32.57 -3.42
CA GLN A 660 -0.76 31.59 -2.60
C GLN A 660 -0.60 32.12 -1.18
N GLY A 661 -0.69 31.25 -0.18
CA GLY A 661 -0.32 31.61 1.19
C GLY A 661 1.17 31.40 1.41
N ASN A 662 1.72 32.04 2.44
CA ASN A 662 3.16 31.92 2.75
C ASN A 662 3.63 30.46 2.95
N ALA A 663 2.73 29.56 3.35
CA ALA A 663 3.09 28.16 3.57
C ALA A 663 3.38 27.38 2.27
N CYS A 664 2.92 27.89 1.12
CA CYS A 664 3.05 27.27 -0.19
C CYS A 664 3.56 28.22 -1.27
N ASP A 665 3.88 29.47 -0.91
CA ASP A 665 4.66 30.37 -1.74
C ASP A 665 6.15 30.13 -1.53
N THR A 666 6.97 30.49 -2.51
CA THR A 666 8.44 30.41 -2.46
C THR A 666 9.10 31.79 -2.35
N ASP A 667 8.31 32.85 -2.49
CA ASP A 667 8.70 34.26 -2.41
C ASP A 667 7.53 34.97 -1.70
N ASP A 668 7.60 34.98 -0.37
CA ASP A 668 6.48 35.33 0.50
C ASP A 668 6.03 36.81 0.35
N ASP A 669 6.91 37.72 -0.05
CA ASP A 669 6.62 39.14 -0.24
C ASP A 669 6.65 39.63 -1.70
N ASN A 670 7.02 38.73 -2.63
CA ASN A 670 7.02 38.92 -4.08
C ASN A 670 7.90 40.09 -4.55
N ASP A 671 9.01 40.33 -3.86
CA ASP A 671 10.01 41.33 -4.24
C ASP A 671 10.95 40.84 -5.38
N GLY A 672 11.00 39.52 -5.61
CA GLY A 672 11.81 38.87 -6.63
C GLY A 672 12.98 38.02 -6.11
N LEU A 673 13.22 37.97 -4.80
CA LEU A 673 14.10 37.02 -4.14
C LEU A 673 13.27 35.93 -3.46
N SER A 674 13.64 34.67 -3.65
CA SER A 674 12.97 33.59 -2.91
C SER A 674 13.34 33.63 -1.42
N ASP A 675 12.45 33.11 -0.57
CA ASP A 675 12.71 32.98 0.88
C ASP A 675 14.06 32.28 1.17
N THR A 676 14.44 31.35 0.29
CA THR A 676 15.70 30.61 0.39
C THR A 676 16.93 31.43 0.05
N GLU A 677 16.80 32.41 -0.85
CA GLU A 677 17.86 33.37 -1.19
C GLU A 677 17.97 34.42 -0.10
N GLU A 678 16.84 34.92 0.39
CA GLU A 678 16.80 35.88 1.49
C GLU A 678 17.40 35.34 2.77
N ALA A 679 17.07 34.09 3.13
CA ALA A 679 17.70 33.41 4.27
C ALA A 679 19.23 33.29 4.13
N GLN A 680 19.76 33.28 2.90
CA GLN A 680 21.21 33.22 2.65
C GLN A 680 21.88 34.59 2.76
N ILE A 681 21.20 35.66 2.36
CA ILE A 681 21.73 37.04 2.42
C ILE A 681 21.37 37.76 3.72
N GLY A 682 20.44 37.23 4.50
CA GLY A 682 20.03 37.72 5.82
C GLY A 682 18.87 38.72 5.79
N THR A 683 18.25 38.93 4.63
CA THR A 683 17.01 39.71 4.48
C THR A 683 15.81 38.97 5.05
N ASN A 684 14.68 39.66 5.17
CA ASN A 684 13.48 39.16 5.81
C ASN A 684 12.42 38.81 4.76
N PRO A 685 12.06 37.52 4.61
CA PRO A 685 11.14 37.05 3.56
C PRO A 685 9.70 37.54 3.65
N LEU A 686 9.40 38.41 4.61
CA LEU A 686 8.08 38.97 4.80
C LEU A 686 8.04 40.47 4.49
N LEU A 687 9.14 41.04 3.99
CA LEU A 687 9.34 42.45 3.73
C LEU A 687 10.17 42.64 2.47
N ALA A 688 9.49 43.08 1.40
CA ALA A 688 10.15 43.40 0.14
C ALA A 688 11.31 44.39 0.29
N ASP A 689 11.31 45.24 1.33
CA ASP A 689 12.38 46.16 1.71
C ASP A 689 12.71 45.89 3.19
N SER A 690 13.80 45.15 3.41
CA SER A 690 14.18 44.64 4.73
C SER A 690 14.66 45.72 5.70
N ASP A 691 15.32 46.76 5.19
CA ASP A 691 15.91 47.82 6.01
C ASP A 691 15.08 49.11 6.07
N GLY A 692 14.06 49.21 5.21
CA GLY A 692 13.04 50.25 5.18
C GLY A 692 13.49 51.56 4.53
N ASP A 693 14.50 51.55 3.66
CA ASP A 693 15.03 52.74 3.00
C ASP A 693 14.23 53.16 1.74
N GLY A 694 13.33 52.30 1.28
CA GLY A 694 12.44 52.48 0.14
C GLY A 694 12.89 51.81 -1.16
N TYR A 695 13.91 50.95 -1.13
CA TYR A 695 14.31 50.06 -2.22
C TYR A 695 14.07 48.60 -1.85
N ASP A 696 13.50 47.83 -2.78
CA ASP A 696 13.26 46.41 -2.53
C ASP A 696 14.60 45.63 -2.51
N ASP A 697 14.72 44.57 -1.71
CA ASP A 697 15.95 43.83 -1.47
C ASP A 697 16.55 43.27 -2.77
N THR A 698 15.69 42.74 -3.65
CA THR A 698 16.08 42.30 -4.99
C THR A 698 16.76 43.40 -5.79
N PHE A 699 16.21 44.62 -5.74
CA PHE A 699 16.74 45.77 -6.48
C PHE A 699 18.13 46.16 -5.95
N GLU A 700 18.34 46.09 -4.65
CA GLU A 700 19.63 46.37 -4.05
C GLU A 700 20.69 45.32 -4.40
N VAL A 701 20.33 44.04 -4.34
CA VAL A 701 21.19 42.93 -4.77
C VAL A 701 21.58 43.07 -6.24
N GLU A 702 20.63 43.40 -7.13
CA GLU A 702 20.91 43.62 -8.56
C GLU A 702 21.89 44.79 -8.81
N PHE A 703 21.82 45.84 -7.99
CA PHE A 703 22.67 47.03 -8.11
C PHE A 703 23.94 46.97 -7.25
N GLY A 704 24.12 45.90 -6.48
CA GLY A 704 25.30 45.64 -5.65
C GLY A 704 25.39 46.53 -4.42
N THR A 705 24.25 46.96 -3.88
CA THR A 705 24.16 47.61 -2.56
C THR A 705 23.83 46.61 -1.46
N ASP A 706 23.68 47.07 -0.21
CA ASP A 706 23.54 46.18 0.96
C ASP A 706 22.10 46.29 1.48
N PRO A 707 21.24 45.28 1.25
CA PRO A 707 19.81 45.32 1.59
C PRO A 707 19.49 45.28 3.09
N LEU A 708 20.52 45.36 3.93
CA LEU A 708 20.41 45.38 5.39
C LEU A 708 20.94 46.69 6.00
N ASP A 709 21.30 47.67 5.18
CA ASP A 709 21.84 48.95 5.59
C ASP A 709 21.16 50.11 4.84
N ALA A 710 20.19 50.74 5.51
CA ALA A 710 19.37 51.83 4.94
C ALA A 710 20.15 53.08 4.48
N GLU A 711 21.46 53.14 4.71
CA GLU A 711 22.36 54.19 4.17
C GLU A 711 23.06 53.77 2.85
N SER A 712 22.89 52.51 2.43
CA SER A 712 23.52 51.86 1.29
C SER A 712 22.55 51.78 0.10
N SER A 713 22.13 52.91 -0.47
CA SER A 713 21.13 52.90 -1.56
C SER A 713 21.71 52.97 -2.99
N PRO A 714 21.04 52.37 -4.00
CA PRO A 714 21.46 52.40 -5.42
C PRO A 714 21.56 53.81 -6.04
N TYR A 715 20.93 54.80 -5.39
CA TYR A 715 20.92 56.20 -5.83
C TYR A 715 21.45 57.16 -4.76
N SER A 716 22.55 56.82 -4.09
CA SER A 716 23.31 57.85 -3.38
C SER A 716 23.85 58.88 -4.39
N MET A 717 23.18 60.03 -4.47
CA MET A 717 23.52 61.13 -5.34
C MET A 717 24.87 61.73 -4.88
N GLN A 718 26.00 61.15 -5.31
CA GLN A 718 27.28 61.85 -5.27
C GLN A 718 27.19 63.03 -6.23
N VAL A 719 26.73 64.17 -5.72
CA VAL A 719 26.99 65.46 -6.35
C VAL A 719 28.50 65.65 -6.33
N PRO A 720 29.23 65.60 -7.46
CA PRO A 720 30.64 65.90 -7.42
C PRO A 720 30.73 67.41 -7.18
N LEU A 721 31.24 67.80 -6.01
CA LEU A 721 31.72 69.16 -5.78
C LEU A 721 32.89 69.42 -6.73
N LEU A 722 32.60 69.80 -7.98
CA LEU A 722 33.56 70.45 -8.85
C LEU A 722 33.56 71.95 -8.51
N PRO A 723 34.68 72.50 -8.01
CA PRO A 723 34.83 73.95 -7.94
C PRO A 723 35.03 74.48 -9.37
N TRP A 724 34.99 75.80 -9.52
CA TRP A 724 35.26 76.58 -10.75
C TRP A 724 34.03 76.92 -11.60
N LEU A 725 33.45 78.09 -11.34
CA LEU A 725 33.76 79.31 -12.11
C LEU A 725 32.90 80.48 -11.63
N GLY A 726 33.49 81.35 -10.81
CA GLY A 726 33.06 82.74 -10.75
C GLY A 726 33.73 83.49 -11.89
N SER A 727 32.94 83.99 -12.86
CA SER A 727 33.05 85.35 -13.39
C SER A 727 32.17 85.53 -14.62
N MET A 728 31.27 86.52 -14.50
CA MET A 728 30.81 87.43 -15.57
C MET A 728 30.03 86.82 -16.74
N LEU A 729 29.02 87.44 -17.32
CA LEU A 729 28.15 88.59 -17.05
C LEU A 729 27.21 88.60 -18.28
N LEU A 730 25.97 89.05 -18.08
CA LEU A 730 25.16 89.75 -19.09
C LEU A 730 24.47 89.00 -20.25
N MET A 731 23.14 89.18 -20.21
CA MET A 731 22.25 89.62 -21.30
C MET A 731 21.32 88.60 -22.00
N LEU A 732 20.03 88.82 -21.68
CA LEU A 732 18.89 89.06 -22.60
C LEU A 732 18.23 87.90 -23.35
N GLY A 733 16.89 87.92 -23.27
CA GLY A 733 15.94 87.36 -24.24
C GLY A 733 15.16 86.16 -23.71
N PHE A 734 13.93 86.31 -23.18
CA PHE A 734 12.67 86.16 -23.96
C PHE A 734 12.84 85.17 -25.14
N THR A 735 12.11 84.06 -25.25
CA THR A 735 10.65 83.99 -25.30
C THR A 735 10.19 82.52 -25.20
N ALA A 736 8.95 82.34 -24.76
CA ALA A 736 8.20 81.11 -24.57
C ALA A 736 8.10 80.15 -25.78
N ILE A 737 7.83 78.88 -25.51
CA ILE A 737 6.71 78.13 -26.11
C ILE A 737 6.22 77.07 -25.11
N THR A 738 4.91 77.09 -24.93
CA THR A 738 4.03 76.24 -24.13
C THR A 738 3.71 74.90 -24.81
N SER A 739 3.53 73.83 -24.04
CA SER A 739 2.55 72.75 -24.27
C SER A 739 2.57 71.77 -23.08
N LYS A 740 1.87 72.03 -21.96
CA LYS A 740 0.46 71.69 -21.65
C LYS A 740 0.05 70.22 -21.87
N TYR A 741 -0.13 69.54 -20.73
CA TYR A 741 -1.21 68.59 -20.38
C TYR A 741 -1.27 67.25 -21.15
N ARG A 742 -1.65 66.11 -20.58
CA ARG A 742 -2.58 65.82 -19.47
C ARG A 742 -2.45 64.31 -19.12
N LYS A 743 -2.42 63.95 -17.83
CA LYS A 743 -3.10 62.75 -17.28
C LYS A 743 -4.61 62.84 -17.60
N PRO A 744 -5.49 61.81 -17.55
CA PRO A 744 -5.43 60.67 -16.61
C PRO A 744 -6.09 59.33 -17.06
N ARG A 745 -5.94 58.32 -16.18
CA ARG A 745 -6.92 57.30 -15.70
C ARG A 745 -7.72 56.48 -16.72
N LEU A 746 -7.69 55.15 -16.54
CA LEU A 746 -8.48 54.46 -15.51
C LEU A 746 -7.62 53.41 -14.82
#